data_AF-A0A0Q4LAR6-F1
#
_entry.id   AF-A0A0Q4LAR6-F1
#
_cell.length_a   1.000
_cell.length_b   1.000
_cell.length_c   1.000
_cell.angle_alpha   90.00
_cell.angle_beta   90.00
_cell.angle_gamma   90.00
#
_symmetry.space_group_name_H-M   'P 1'
#
loop_
_entity.id
_entity.type
_entity.pdbx_description
1 polymer ?
#
loop_
_entity_poly.entity_id
_entity_poly.type
_entity_poly.pdbx_seq_one_letter_code
_entity_poly.pdbx_strand_id
1 'polypeptide(L)'
;MSKFAAKAALLVGAVALAATGFGAVASAGLLGAGFTVSAATAATASLLATVSTIATIASVAAGALSLASALTAKKPDGTAGGSQTEFTADPNAGVPYLMGRTGTAGNIVFRRASDGWSANTPNDLQDLVTIFSGAGPIDGYERFTSDKGTISFDGAGNAIGDFRDKMFQRTQRGLCPESASLTVQAGSSARPNGWTTAHKLSGLAAAIWRLRYDSKQRFFQNGVPAPLWIIRGVLTYDPRLDSTYPGGSGSHRHDNEATWTWSENPYLHALTWCIGRHQNGKRVMGLGAAIDSIIVSDFVEGANIADANGWKLGGVVYSRPDTKWNVLKQMLQAGAGEPLKTGARIGCMVNAPRVSLATITEADIIGDSKLAAMQPIRSRINTIIPRYRSETHQWEMVPAAPIRVPEHITEDGDERSKEITYSLVQDVEQAATLARYDIENTRELGPGTFPLLPKWINYKGGDCVTIQRGDLAPLKVLILRRTIEPSTPKVTFEVRSETDGKHAFALGQTTSPPPTASVGAYDPSVAAPASTDWTVSGVTLNANGVSIPAIVAEGLVALATADAVIFDYRPYVAGTAAQDGWIGAGIDAPTINRKEFTGVTPGTQYEVSIRYRVRGVIGDRRILGPATAGSFGASRAAYQIIGATQSIIYPVTSFNTSIQIVAFEANIDDGRRISFPSATISGLTASTGYVVLWSLASQSYIVELPSGTGILSSDNVIVRYVSTSAEDGTYPSSPTPPGGDGGGGYTPRTLPDA
;
A
#
# COMPACT_ATOMS: atom_id res chain seq x y z
N MET A 1 23.70 -21.12 59.46
CA MET A 1 23.65 -22.35 58.64
C MET A 1 22.28 -22.45 57.98
N SER A 2 22.17 -22.18 56.68
CA SER A 2 21.36 -22.96 55.74
C SER A 2 21.67 -22.47 54.32
N LYS A 3 21.90 -23.43 53.43
CA LYS A 3 22.28 -23.30 52.03
C LYS A 3 21.22 -22.51 51.26
N PHE A 4 21.57 -21.36 50.66
CA PHE A 4 20.91 -20.85 49.43
C PHE A 4 21.57 -19.64 48.73
N ALA A 5 22.79 -19.23 49.11
CA ALA A 5 23.45 -18.04 48.53
C ALA A 5 24.83 -18.30 47.88
N ALA A 6 25.02 -19.45 47.22
CA ALA A 6 26.32 -19.82 46.61
C ALA A 6 26.21 -20.44 45.19
N LYS A 7 25.18 -20.11 44.40
CA LYS A 7 25.01 -20.63 43.02
C LYS A 7 24.65 -19.58 41.95
N ALA A 8 24.96 -18.30 42.15
CA ALA A 8 24.64 -17.25 41.19
C ALA A 8 25.85 -16.43 40.67
N ALA A 9 27.10 -16.87 40.86
CA ALA A 9 28.29 -16.08 40.48
C ALA A 9 29.38 -16.85 39.72
N LEU A 10 29.09 -18.02 39.15
CA LEU A 10 30.10 -18.82 38.44
C LEU A 10 29.53 -19.53 37.20
N LEU A 11 29.10 -18.74 36.19
CA LEU A 11 28.96 -19.22 34.81
C LEU A 11 28.96 -18.06 33.78
N VAL A 12 29.95 -17.15 33.89
CA VAL A 12 30.24 -16.13 32.85
C VAL A 12 31.72 -16.17 32.41
N GLY A 13 32.53 -17.08 32.95
CA GLY A 13 33.92 -17.30 32.52
C GLY A 13 34.11 -18.72 31.99
N ALA A 14 33.97 -18.90 30.67
CA ALA A 14 34.62 -19.94 29.83
C ALA A 14 33.81 -20.28 28.55
N VAL A 15 33.59 -19.30 27.66
CA VAL A 15 33.63 -19.51 26.19
C VAL A 15 34.19 -18.23 25.56
N ALA A 16 35.43 -17.91 25.92
CA ALA A 16 36.21 -16.83 25.34
C ALA A 16 37.65 -17.31 25.17
N LEU A 17 37.87 -18.33 24.34
CA LEU A 17 39.15 -18.63 23.68
C LEU A 17 39.03 -19.84 22.73
N ALA A 18 38.29 -19.71 21.62
CA ALA A 18 38.34 -20.67 20.51
C ALA A 18 37.75 -20.08 19.22
N ALA A 19 38.21 -18.91 18.77
CA ALA A 19 37.91 -18.40 17.42
C ALA A 19 38.86 -17.30 16.91
N THR A 20 40.12 -17.28 17.36
CA THR A 20 41.17 -16.44 16.73
C THR A 20 42.24 -17.36 16.16
N GLY A 21 42.04 -17.79 14.92
CA GLY A 21 42.97 -18.61 14.16
C GLY A 21 43.75 -17.78 13.14
N PHE A 22 44.72 -16.98 13.60
CA PHE A 22 45.89 -16.44 12.87
C PHE A 22 46.87 -15.97 13.95
N GLY A 23 48.14 -16.38 14.08
CA GLY A 23 48.98 -17.38 13.45
C GLY A 23 50.37 -17.26 14.11
N ALA A 24 51.12 -18.35 14.28
CA ALA A 24 52.57 -18.30 14.50
C ALA A 24 53.18 -19.66 14.15
N VAL A 25 53.99 -19.64 13.09
CA VAL A 25 54.82 -20.77 12.66
C VAL A 25 56.05 -20.81 13.57
N ALA A 26 56.29 -21.94 14.22
CA ALA A 26 57.60 -22.33 14.72
C ALA A 26 57.82 -23.82 14.39
N SER A 27 58.88 -24.06 13.64
CA SER A 27 59.36 -25.34 13.10
C SER A 27 59.81 -26.35 14.17
N ALA A 28 59.52 -27.64 13.99
CA ALA A 28 60.49 -28.76 13.94
C ALA A 28 59.83 -30.15 14.19
N GLY A 29 60.06 -31.09 13.25
CA GLY A 29 60.05 -32.57 13.39
C GLY A 29 58.73 -33.26 13.83
N LEU A 30 58.38 -34.51 13.50
CA LEU A 30 58.86 -35.61 12.66
C LEU A 30 57.95 -36.81 13.07
N LEU A 31 57.44 -37.60 12.11
CA LEU A 31 56.94 -39.00 12.25
C LEU A 31 55.68 -39.34 13.07
N GLY A 32 54.88 -40.26 12.52
CA GLY A 32 54.13 -41.23 13.33
C GLY A 32 52.78 -41.65 12.76
N ALA A 33 52.73 -42.85 12.20
CA ALA A 33 51.58 -43.43 11.52
C ALA A 33 50.49 -44.00 12.48
N GLY A 34 49.27 -44.09 11.95
CA GLY A 34 48.34 -45.20 12.16
C GLY A 34 47.46 -45.16 13.40
N PHE A 35 46.14 -45.02 13.21
CA PHE A 35 45.13 -45.82 13.93
C PHE A 35 43.83 -45.81 13.11
N THR A 36 43.45 -46.99 12.60
CA THR A 36 42.13 -47.31 12.06
C THR A 36 41.25 -47.87 13.17
N VAL A 37 40.12 -47.23 13.47
CA VAL A 37 38.99 -47.90 14.13
C VAL A 37 37.68 -47.41 13.52
N SER A 38 36.91 -48.37 13.02
CA SER A 38 35.59 -48.24 12.41
C SER A 38 34.46 -48.18 13.44
N ALA A 39 33.44 -47.40 13.09
CA ALA A 39 32.01 -47.47 13.45
C ALA A 39 31.56 -47.16 14.90
N ALA A 40 30.93 -45.98 15.09
CA ALA A 40 29.50 -45.85 15.42
C ALA A 40 29.08 -44.36 15.61
N THR A 41 28.11 -43.93 14.78
CA THR A 41 27.09 -42.88 15.01
C THR A 41 27.45 -41.56 15.71
N ALA A 42 27.52 -40.46 14.92
CA ALA A 42 26.73 -39.23 15.09
C ALA A 42 27.29 -38.08 14.22
N ALA A 43 26.37 -37.34 13.60
CA ALA A 43 26.49 -36.03 12.94
C ALA A 43 27.84 -35.29 13.00
N THR A 44 28.46 -35.06 11.84
CA THR A 44 29.00 -33.73 11.48
C THR A 44 29.08 -33.61 9.94
N ALA A 45 28.23 -32.77 9.37
CA ALA A 45 28.28 -32.38 7.97
C ALA A 45 29.47 -31.44 7.75
N SER A 46 30.51 -31.92 7.08
CA SER A 46 31.55 -31.08 6.49
C SER A 46 31.33 -31.05 4.98
N LEU A 47 30.62 -30.03 4.51
CA LEU A 47 30.46 -29.76 3.07
C LEU A 47 31.42 -28.64 2.69
N LEU A 48 32.64 -29.03 2.31
CA LEU A 48 33.39 -28.32 1.29
C LEU A 48 32.67 -28.53 -0.03
N ALA A 49 32.25 -27.45 -0.70
CA ALA A 49 31.83 -27.51 -2.09
C ALA A 49 32.36 -26.29 -2.84
N THR A 50 33.38 -26.56 -3.64
CA THR A 50 33.95 -25.71 -4.67
C THR A 50 32.90 -25.43 -5.76
N VAL A 51 32.87 -24.18 -6.22
CA VAL A 51 32.08 -23.68 -7.33
C VAL A 51 32.60 -24.26 -8.66
N SER A 52 31.79 -25.03 -9.40
CA SER A 52 31.69 -24.98 -10.88
C SER A 52 30.78 -26.08 -11.42
N THR A 53 29.70 -25.69 -12.11
CA THR A 53 29.27 -26.09 -13.47
C THR A 53 27.74 -26.10 -13.59
N ILE A 54 27.26 -25.31 -14.56
CA ILE A 54 25.91 -25.39 -15.13
C ILE A 54 25.79 -26.74 -15.84
N ALA A 55 24.84 -27.58 -15.41
CA ALA A 55 24.36 -28.73 -16.18
C ALA A 55 22.88 -28.98 -15.84
N THR A 56 22.02 -28.80 -16.82
CA THR A 56 20.63 -29.23 -16.87
C THR A 56 20.52 -30.76 -16.83
N ILE A 57 19.60 -31.31 -16.02
CA ILE A 57 18.54 -32.29 -16.39
C ILE A 57 17.90 -32.93 -15.13
N ALA A 58 16.58 -32.73 -15.05
CA ALA A 58 15.49 -33.60 -14.57
C ALA A 58 15.59 -34.44 -13.27
N SER A 59 14.70 -34.05 -12.34
CA SER A 59 13.63 -34.84 -11.72
C SER A 59 13.81 -35.46 -10.34
N VAL A 60 12.68 -35.43 -9.62
CA VAL A 60 12.28 -36.17 -8.41
C VAL A 60 12.43 -35.42 -7.06
N ALA A 61 11.31 -34.78 -6.70
CA ALA A 61 10.71 -34.73 -5.36
C ALA A 61 11.64 -34.47 -4.16
N ALA A 62 11.90 -33.19 -3.88
CA ALA A 62 12.35 -32.71 -2.55
C ALA A 62 11.70 -31.35 -2.19
N GLY A 63 10.45 -31.14 -2.59
CA GLY A 63 9.76 -29.85 -2.55
C GLY A 63 9.12 -29.43 -1.22
N ALA A 64 9.37 -30.12 -0.09
CA ALA A 64 8.62 -29.86 1.17
C ALA A 64 9.49 -29.57 2.40
N LEU A 65 10.83 -29.56 2.30
CA LEU A 65 11.73 -29.41 3.46
C LEU A 65 12.49 -28.07 3.54
N SER A 66 12.20 -27.11 2.66
CA SER A 66 12.82 -25.77 2.69
C SER A 66 11.89 -24.62 3.13
N LEU A 67 10.62 -24.91 3.45
CA LEU A 67 9.58 -23.90 3.71
C LEU A 67 9.83 -23.03 4.96
N ALA A 68 10.76 -23.41 5.86
CA ALA A 68 11.07 -22.63 7.06
C ALA A 68 12.19 -21.59 6.86
N SER A 69 13.04 -21.71 5.82
CA SER A 69 14.18 -20.80 5.63
C SER A 69 13.87 -19.57 4.76
N ALA A 70 12.68 -19.53 4.16
CA ALA A 70 12.27 -18.49 3.21
C ALA A 70 11.43 -17.36 3.81
N LEU A 71 10.96 -17.47 5.06
CA LEU A 71 10.03 -16.50 5.65
C LEU A 71 10.65 -15.17 6.07
N THR A 72 11.94 -15.21 6.33
CA THR A 72 12.82 -14.06 6.36
C THR A 72 14.13 -14.56 5.80
N ALA A 73 14.62 -13.97 4.71
CA ALA A 73 15.99 -14.26 4.28
C ALA A 73 16.89 -14.05 5.51
N LYS A 74 17.71 -15.06 5.89
CA LYS A 74 18.64 -14.92 7.02
C LYS A 74 19.30 -13.55 6.91
N LYS A 75 19.06 -12.71 7.93
CA LYS A 75 19.66 -11.37 8.02
C LYS A 75 21.15 -11.52 7.76
N PRO A 76 21.74 -10.61 6.97
CA PRO A 76 23.15 -10.74 6.65
C PRO A 76 23.96 -10.78 7.93
N ASP A 77 24.95 -11.66 7.96
CA ASP A 77 25.98 -11.54 8.98
C ASP A 77 26.76 -10.24 8.69
N GLY A 78 27.27 -9.56 9.73
CA GLY A 78 28.09 -8.36 9.56
C GLY A 78 29.33 -8.62 8.69
N THR A 79 29.98 -7.55 8.24
CA THR A 79 31.24 -7.63 7.50
C THR A 79 32.26 -8.44 8.31
N ALA A 80 32.84 -9.47 7.71
CA ALA A 80 33.82 -10.35 8.36
C ALA A 80 35.27 -9.99 7.98
N GLY A 81 35.47 -8.99 7.12
CA GLY A 81 36.78 -8.43 6.78
C GLY A 81 37.32 -7.47 7.84
N GLY A 82 37.85 -7.99 8.94
CA GLY A 82 38.56 -7.20 9.97
C GLY A 82 37.75 -6.05 10.59
N SER A 83 38.41 -5.25 11.44
CA SER A 83 37.82 -4.03 11.99
C SER A 83 38.07 -2.84 11.05
N GLN A 84 37.01 -2.12 10.68
CA GLN A 84 37.09 -0.91 9.83
C GLN A 84 37.90 0.23 10.48
N THR A 85 38.02 0.23 11.81
CA THR A 85 38.69 1.28 12.59
C THR A 85 40.10 0.89 13.05
N GLU A 86 40.55 -0.34 12.77
CA GLU A 86 41.89 -0.80 13.13
C GLU A 86 42.88 -0.63 11.98
N PHE A 87 43.99 0.05 12.25
CA PHE A 87 45.07 0.25 11.28
C PHE A 87 46.15 -0.81 11.45
N THR A 88 45.95 -1.96 10.82
CA THR A 88 46.87 -3.10 10.90
C THR A 88 47.46 -3.44 9.53
N ALA A 89 48.51 -4.25 9.51
CA ALA A 89 49.08 -4.82 8.29
C ALA A 89 48.65 -6.28 8.19
N ASP A 90 47.51 -6.54 7.55
CA ASP A 90 47.04 -7.89 7.29
C ASP A 90 47.25 -8.26 5.81
N PRO A 91 48.20 -9.18 5.52
CA PRO A 91 48.43 -9.65 4.15
C PRO A 91 47.30 -10.52 3.59
N ASN A 92 46.40 -11.04 4.44
CA ASN A 92 45.26 -11.86 4.05
C ASN A 92 43.96 -11.06 3.89
N ALA A 93 43.99 -9.75 4.15
CA ALA A 93 42.82 -8.89 4.04
C ALA A 93 42.26 -8.88 2.61
N GLY A 94 40.93 -8.91 2.51
CA GLY A 94 40.27 -8.69 1.23
C GLY A 94 40.49 -7.27 0.71
N VAL A 95 40.27 -7.07 -0.59
CA VAL A 95 40.27 -5.74 -1.20
C VAL A 95 39.04 -4.98 -0.68
N PRO A 96 39.20 -3.78 -0.09
CA PRO A 96 38.08 -3.03 0.47
C PRO A 96 37.22 -2.40 -0.64
N TYR A 97 35.94 -2.15 -0.34
CA TYR A 97 35.00 -1.41 -1.18
C TYR A 97 34.21 -0.45 -0.29
N LEU A 98 34.55 0.82 -0.39
CA LEU A 98 34.02 1.89 0.46
C LEU A 98 32.82 2.56 -0.21
N MET A 99 31.71 2.63 0.50
CA MET A 99 30.45 3.16 0.02
C MET A 99 29.90 4.26 0.94
N GLY A 100 29.05 5.13 0.38
CA GLY A 100 28.48 6.27 1.10
C GLY A 100 29.56 7.20 1.67
N ARG A 101 29.24 7.96 2.72
CA ARG A 101 30.23 8.68 3.53
C ARG A 101 30.57 7.87 4.77
N THR A 102 31.82 7.46 4.99
CA THR A 102 32.19 6.69 6.19
C THR A 102 33.63 6.95 6.63
N GLY A 103 33.90 6.72 7.92
CA GLY A 103 35.25 6.78 8.50
C GLY A 103 35.92 5.41 8.50
N THR A 104 37.15 5.29 7.98
CA THR A 104 37.91 4.04 7.97
C THR A 104 39.39 4.29 8.26
N ALA A 105 40.03 3.36 8.97
CA ALA A 105 41.48 3.35 9.14
C ALA A 105 42.19 2.75 7.92
N GLY A 106 41.51 1.91 7.14
CA GLY A 106 42.12 1.17 6.04
C GLY A 106 43.12 0.09 6.51
N ASN A 107 43.64 -0.68 5.55
CA ASN A 107 44.68 -1.69 5.80
C ASN A 107 46.04 -1.18 5.32
N ILE A 108 47.11 -1.51 6.04
CA ILE A 108 48.48 -1.16 5.64
C ILE A 108 48.92 -2.13 4.54
N VAL A 109 49.07 -1.62 3.32
CA VAL A 109 49.52 -2.42 2.16
C VAL A 109 51.02 -2.25 1.86
N PHE A 110 51.61 -1.17 2.37
CA PHE A 110 53.04 -0.93 2.30
C PHE A 110 53.50 -0.20 3.56
N ARG A 111 54.57 -0.71 4.16
CA ARG A 111 55.24 -0.09 5.30
C ARG A 111 56.74 -0.24 5.17
N ARG A 112 57.47 0.88 5.07
CA ARG A 112 58.94 0.87 5.07
C ARG A 112 59.49 2.11 5.78
N ALA A 113 60.66 1.96 6.38
CA ALA A 113 61.44 3.11 6.79
C ALA A 113 62.28 3.64 5.62
N SER A 114 62.53 4.94 5.62
CA SER A 114 63.39 5.59 4.64
C SER A 114 64.20 6.70 5.30
N ASP A 115 65.36 7.00 4.70
CA ASP A 115 66.13 8.19 5.00
C ASP A 115 65.57 9.37 4.20
N GLY A 116 65.56 10.57 4.78
CA GLY A 116 65.28 11.74 3.98
C GLY A 116 65.25 13.07 4.71
N TRP A 117 65.13 13.10 6.04
CA TRP A 117 65.02 14.38 6.75
C TRP A 117 66.33 14.81 7.42
N SER A 118 67.07 13.87 7.99
CA SER A 118 68.26 14.06 8.81
C SER A 118 69.41 13.26 8.22
N ALA A 119 70.53 13.92 7.95
CA ALA A 119 71.75 13.24 7.52
C ALA A 119 72.37 12.36 8.62
N ASN A 120 71.99 12.59 9.88
CA ASN A 120 72.60 11.97 11.07
C ASN A 120 71.69 10.95 11.75
N THR A 121 70.49 10.73 11.22
CA THR A 121 69.52 9.79 11.80
C THR A 121 69.05 8.87 10.67
N PRO A 122 69.60 7.65 10.57
CA PRO A 122 69.12 6.71 9.57
C PRO A 122 67.68 6.30 9.89
N ASN A 123 66.90 5.98 8.86
CA ASN A 123 65.52 5.54 8.90
C ASN A 123 64.59 6.52 9.63
N ASP A 124 64.79 7.81 9.40
CA ASP A 124 64.09 8.88 10.11
C ASP A 124 62.69 9.22 9.57
N LEU A 125 62.28 8.57 8.48
CA LEU A 125 60.93 8.60 7.96
C LEU A 125 60.34 7.20 7.97
N GLN A 126 59.05 7.11 8.28
CA GLN A 126 58.26 5.90 8.15
C GLN A 126 57.14 6.13 7.14
N ASP A 127 57.15 5.33 6.08
CA ASP A 127 56.20 5.37 4.98
C ASP A 127 55.10 4.34 5.21
N LEU A 128 53.85 4.79 5.17
CA LEU A 128 52.66 3.94 5.29
C LEU A 128 51.76 4.23 4.07
N VAL A 129 51.39 3.19 3.33
CA VAL A 129 50.39 3.30 2.25
C VAL A 129 49.20 2.44 2.59
N THR A 130 48.00 2.99 2.38
CA THR A 130 46.74 2.30 2.56
C THR A 130 45.84 2.44 1.34
N ILE A 131 44.99 1.43 1.15
CA ILE A 131 43.95 1.41 0.12
C ILE A 131 42.60 1.37 0.83
N PHE A 132 41.68 2.26 0.45
CA PHE A 132 40.34 2.38 1.01
C PHE A 132 39.26 1.75 0.13
N SER A 133 39.48 1.72 -1.19
CA SER A 133 38.56 1.07 -2.12
C SER A 133 39.30 0.54 -3.34
N GLY A 134 39.04 -0.71 -3.72
CA GLY A 134 39.60 -1.37 -4.90
C GLY A 134 38.82 -1.17 -6.19
N ALA A 135 37.81 -0.30 -6.19
CA ALA A 135 37.02 0.04 -7.36
C ALA A 135 36.72 1.54 -7.39
N GLY A 136 37.78 2.35 -7.37
CA GLY A 136 37.69 3.78 -7.59
C GLY A 136 37.18 4.15 -9.00
N PRO A 137 36.85 5.42 -9.25
CA PRO A 137 37.11 6.54 -8.34
C PRO A 137 36.09 6.62 -7.19
N ILE A 138 36.58 7.05 -6.04
CA ILE A 138 35.73 7.59 -4.96
C ILE A 138 35.40 9.06 -5.25
N ASP A 139 34.36 9.59 -4.60
CA ASP A 139 34.01 11.00 -4.72
C ASP A 139 35.08 11.91 -4.13
N GLY A 140 35.55 11.62 -2.91
CA GLY A 140 36.64 12.39 -2.32
C GLY A 140 36.92 12.12 -0.86
N TYR A 141 38.03 12.70 -0.40
CA TYR A 141 38.44 12.71 1.00
C TYR A 141 37.85 13.94 1.68
N GLU A 142 37.29 13.75 2.87
CA GLU A 142 36.67 14.85 3.63
C GLU A 142 37.56 15.30 4.78
N ARG A 143 38.02 14.36 5.60
CA ARG A 143 38.78 14.67 6.81
C ARG A 143 39.73 13.54 7.16
N PHE A 144 40.84 13.91 7.79
CA PHE A 144 41.77 12.98 8.42
C PHE A 144 41.90 13.30 9.91
N THR A 145 41.93 12.26 10.74
CA THR A 145 42.24 12.38 12.15
C THR A 145 43.36 11.44 12.55
N SER A 146 44.18 11.89 13.49
CA SER A 146 45.25 11.12 14.15
C SER A 146 45.00 11.18 15.65
N ASP A 147 44.86 10.03 16.31
CA ASP A 147 44.47 9.93 17.72
C ASP A 147 43.21 10.78 18.05
N LYS A 148 42.21 10.73 17.17
CA LYS A 148 40.95 11.50 17.23
C LYS A 148 41.10 13.02 17.03
N GLY A 149 42.32 13.55 17.01
CA GLY A 149 42.63 14.93 16.67
C GLY A 149 42.61 15.16 15.17
N THR A 150 42.02 16.26 14.70
CA THR A 150 41.98 16.58 13.26
C THR A 150 43.29 17.18 12.79
N ILE A 151 43.84 16.61 11.73
CA ILE A 151 45.06 17.11 11.11
C ILE A 151 44.75 17.51 9.66
N SER A 152 45.10 18.74 9.31
CA SER A 152 45.00 19.27 7.96
C SER A 152 46.38 19.34 7.32
N PHE A 153 46.42 19.28 5.99
CA PHE A 153 47.66 19.29 5.21
C PHE A 153 47.63 20.44 4.19
N ASP A 154 48.79 21.01 3.90
CA ASP A 154 48.95 22.00 2.83
C ASP A 154 48.96 21.35 1.44
N GLY A 155 49.09 22.16 0.38
CA GLY A 155 49.09 21.68 -1.00
C GLY A 155 50.26 20.74 -1.36
N ALA A 156 51.34 20.75 -0.58
CA ALA A 156 52.47 19.82 -0.74
C ALA A 156 52.25 18.52 0.06
N GLY A 157 51.25 18.49 0.93
CA GLY A 157 50.94 17.36 1.79
C GLY A 157 51.64 17.41 3.15
N ASN A 158 52.21 18.54 3.57
CA ASN A 158 52.79 18.69 4.91
C ASN A 158 51.69 19.10 5.90
N ALA A 159 51.73 18.57 7.12
CA ALA A 159 50.73 18.91 8.13
C ALA A 159 50.82 20.40 8.52
N ILE A 160 49.66 20.97 8.85
CA ILE A 160 49.53 22.34 9.34
C ILE A 160 49.50 22.31 10.87
N GLY A 161 50.09 23.33 11.51
CA GLY A 161 50.13 23.46 12.97
C GLY A 161 51.23 22.64 13.63
N ASP A 162 50.95 22.06 14.80
CA ASP A 162 51.96 21.42 15.66
C ASP A 162 52.67 20.22 15.01
N PHE A 163 52.01 19.54 14.07
CA PHE A 163 52.56 18.39 13.35
C PHE A 163 53.32 18.76 12.07
N ARG A 164 53.51 20.06 11.79
CA ARG A 164 54.29 20.53 10.64
C ARG A 164 55.70 19.94 10.68
N ASP A 165 56.17 19.46 9.54
CA ASP A 165 57.47 18.80 9.38
C ASP A 165 57.64 17.49 10.20
N LYS A 166 56.52 16.96 10.71
CA LYS A 166 56.44 15.69 11.46
C LYS A 166 55.49 14.68 10.83
N MET A 167 54.44 15.16 10.16
CA MET A 167 53.44 14.33 9.51
C MET A 167 53.17 14.84 8.09
N PHE A 168 53.10 13.92 7.14
CA PHE A 168 52.85 14.23 5.73
C PHE A 168 51.82 13.27 5.14
N GLN A 169 50.96 13.76 4.25
CA GLN A 169 49.96 12.94 3.59
C GLN A 169 49.70 13.40 2.16
N ARG A 170 49.49 12.44 1.27
CA ARG A 170 48.81 12.68 -0.01
C ARG A 170 47.83 11.57 -0.31
N THR A 171 46.80 11.90 -1.06
CA THR A 171 45.69 11.00 -1.38
C THR A 171 45.45 10.90 -2.88
N GLN A 172 44.89 9.78 -3.32
CA GLN A 172 44.45 9.53 -4.69
C GLN A 172 43.04 8.96 -4.67
N ARG A 173 42.19 9.45 -5.57
CA ARG A 173 40.78 9.02 -5.65
C ARG A 173 40.63 7.64 -6.27
N GLY A 174 41.68 7.09 -6.90
CA GLY A 174 41.62 5.82 -7.60
C GLY A 174 41.07 5.96 -9.02
N LEU A 175 41.45 7.02 -9.73
CA LEU A 175 41.14 7.18 -11.16
C LEU A 175 41.75 6.03 -11.96
N CYS A 176 41.12 5.66 -13.08
CA CYS A 176 41.62 4.59 -13.94
C CYS A 176 41.83 5.11 -15.37
N PRO A 177 43.08 5.46 -15.77
CA PRO A 177 44.31 5.43 -14.98
C PRO A 177 44.51 6.66 -14.08
N GLU A 178 45.30 6.51 -13.02
CA GLU A 178 45.89 7.63 -12.28
C GLU A 178 46.99 8.29 -13.13
N SER A 179 47.06 9.63 -13.08
CA SER A 179 48.00 10.39 -13.92
C SER A 179 49.46 10.26 -13.45
N ALA A 180 49.69 10.05 -12.15
CA ALA A 180 51.00 9.96 -11.53
C ALA A 180 51.05 8.93 -10.38
N SER A 181 52.26 8.61 -9.90
CA SER A 181 52.47 7.77 -8.72
C SER A 181 52.13 8.51 -7.41
N LEU A 182 51.52 7.82 -6.46
CA LEU A 182 51.22 8.36 -5.12
C LEU A 182 52.52 8.66 -4.36
N THR A 183 52.81 9.94 -4.15
CA THR A 183 54.07 10.42 -3.56
C THR A 183 53.82 11.68 -2.73
N VAL A 184 54.55 11.85 -1.62
CA VAL A 184 54.45 13.05 -0.78
C VAL A 184 55.84 13.48 -0.32
N GLN A 185 56.14 14.77 -0.48
CA GLN A 185 57.43 15.34 -0.15
C GLN A 185 57.62 15.35 1.37
N ALA A 186 58.65 14.65 1.84
CA ALA A 186 59.10 14.69 3.22
C ALA A 186 60.64 14.70 3.21
N GLY A 187 61.24 15.81 3.63
CA GLY A 187 62.68 16.00 3.58
C GLY A 187 63.19 16.09 2.13
N SER A 188 64.24 15.34 1.81
CA SER A 188 64.90 15.32 0.51
C SER A 188 64.23 14.42 -0.54
N SER A 189 63.27 13.56 -0.16
CA SER A 189 62.61 12.61 -1.07
C SER A 189 61.09 12.69 -1.03
N ALA A 190 60.45 12.65 -2.20
CA ALA A 190 59.00 12.49 -2.34
C ALA A 190 58.52 11.04 -2.32
N ARG A 191 59.45 10.09 -2.51
CA ARG A 191 59.13 8.68 -2.78
C ARG A 191 59.57 7.80 -1.62
N PRO A 192 58.71 6.87 -1.17
CA PRO A 192 59.14 5.80 -0.30
C PRO A 192 60.23 4.94 -0.95
N ASN A 193 61.07 4.32 -0.13
CA ASN A 193 62.12 3.42 -0.62
C ASN A 193 61.51 2.20 -1.35
N GLY A 194 61.90 1.97 -2.60
CA GLY A 194 61.33 0.94 -3.48
C GLY A 194 60.07 1.37 -4.24
N TRP A 195 59.57 2.59 -4.02
CA TRP A 195 58.40 3.14 -4.70
C TRP A 195 58.81 3.87 -5.98
N THR A 196 58.42 3.32 -7.13
CA THR A 196 58.76 3.84 -8.45
C THR A 196 57.57 4.58 -9.10
N THR A 197 57.80 5.23 -10.24
CA THR A 197 56.74 5.86 -11.05
C THR A 197 55.68 4.89 -11.55
N ALA A 198 55.95 3.57 -11.53
CA ALA A 198 54.99 2.54 -11.89
C ALA A 198 53.90 2.32 -10.82
N HIS A 199 54.14 2.74 -9.57
CA HIS A 199 53.20 2.58 -8.45
C HIS A 199 52.12 3.68 -8.48
N LYS A 200 51.32 3.67 -9.55
CA LYS A 200 50.23 4.63 -9.78
C LYS A 200 48.98 4.36 -8.95
N LEU A 201 48.78 3.11 -8.54
CA LEU A 201 47.57 2.68 -7.83
C LEU A 201 46.27 3.02 -8.59
N SER A 202 46.32 3.01 -9.94
CA SER A 202 45.16 3.25 -10.80
C SER A 202 44.00 2.32 -10.41
N GLY A 203 42.80 2.90 -10.27
CA GLY A 203 41.61 2.17 -9.85
C GLY A 203 41.49 1.89 -8.34
N LEU A 204 42.50 2.28 -7.54
CA LEU A 204 42.55 2.06 -6.10
C LEU A 204 42.55 3.42 -5.38
N ALA A 205 41.51 3.69 -4.60
CA ALA A 205 41.50 4.88 -3.74
C ALA A 205 42.50 4.67 -2.60
N ALA A 206 43.49 5.55 -2.46
CA ALA A 206 44.64 5.30 -1.61
C ALA A 206 45.18 6.57 -0.94
N ALA A 207 45.86 6.39 0.20
CA ALA A 207 46.64 7.44 0.84
C ALA A 207 48.06 6.95 1.12
N ILE A 208 49.02 7.86 0.93
CA ILE A 208 50.36 7.75 1.50
C ILE A 208 50.41 8.67 2.71
N TRP A 209 50.87 8.12 3.82
CA TRP A 209 51.03 8.81 5.09
C TRP A 209 52.46 8.58 5.58
N ARG A 210 53.22 9.66 5.78
CA ARG A 210 54.62 9.61 6.21
C ARG A 210 54.75 10.25 7.57
N LEU A 211 55.44 9.57 8.48
CA LEU A 211 55.72 10.04 9.83
C LEU A 211 57.21 10.19 10.01
N ARG A 212 57.64 11.33 10.54
CA ARG A 212 59.05 11.56 10.84
C ARG A 212 59.35 11.15 12.27
N TYR A 213 60.42 10.38 12.45
CA TYR A 213 60.97 10.06 13.75
C TYR A 213 61.35 11.33 14.51
N ASP A 214 60.98 11.37 15.80
CA ASP A 214 61.27 12.48 16.67
C ASP A 214 62.17 12.03 17.84
N SER A 215 63.48 12.27 17.71
CA SER A 215 64.47 11.88 18.73
C SER A 215 64.26 12.57 20.08
N LYS A 216 63.54 13.69 20.12
CA LYS A 216 63.15 14.39 21.34
C LYS A 216 61.91 13.82 22.02
N GLN A 217 61.31 12.76 21.44
CA GLN A 217 60.11 12.10 21.93
C GLN A 217 58.97 13.09 22.25
N ARG A 218 58.82 14.17 21.49
CA ARG A 218 57.69 15.10 21.65
C ARG A 218 56.47 14.64 20.87
N PHE A 219 56.69 13.99 19.72
CA PHE A 219 55.65 13.45 18.86
C PHE A 219 55.75 11.92 18.77
N PHE A 220 54.61 11.24 18.63
CA PHE A 220 54.53 9.78 18.39
C PHE A 220 55.20 8.92 19.47
N GLN A 221 55.16 9.35 20.75
CA GLN A 221 55.78 8.64 21.88
C GLN A 221 55.32 7.18 22.01
N ASN A 222 54.06 6.92 21.66
CA ASN A 222 53.42 5.60 21.73
C ASN A 222 53.47 4.85 20.38
N GLY A 223 54.31 5.28 19.44
CA GLY A 223 54.41 4.71 18.10
C GLY A 223 53.50 5.39 17.08
N VAL A 224 53.13 4.65 16.03
CA VAL A 224 52.25 5.16 14.96
C VAL A 224 50.89 5.51 15.58
N PRO A 225 50.44 6.77 15.50
CA PRO A 225 49.16 7.17 16.07
C PRO A 225 48.01 6.54 15.29
N ALA A 226 46.82 6.44 15.90
CA ALA A 226 45.66 5.80 15.28
C ALA A 226 45.06 6.71 14.19
N PRO A 227 45.17 6.36 12.89
CA PRO A 227 44.63 7.18 11.82
C PRO A 227 43.18 6.84 11.53
N LEU A 228 42.41 7.83 11.08
CA LEU A 228 41.06 7.62 10.54
C LEU A 228 40.81 8.62 9.41
N TRP A 229 40.36 8.10 8.26
CA TRP A 229 39.97 8.89 7.10
C TRP A 229 38.46 8.87 6.96
N ILE A 230 37.85 10.05 6.93
CA ILE A 230 36.45 10.23 6.56
C ILE A 230 36.39 10.46 5.05
N ILE A 231 35.71 9.56 4.34
CA ILE A 231 35.75 9.46 2.90
C ILE A 231 34.32 9.38 2.35
N ARG A 232 34.06 10.10 1.24
CA ARG A 232 32.91 9.88 0.38
C ARG A 232 33.29 8.90 -0.72
N GLY A 233 32.68 7.72 -0.66
CA GLY A 233 33.07 6.51 -1.37
C GLY A 233 32.80 6.49 -2.86
N VAL A 234 32.72 5.26 -3.38
CA VAL A 234 32.58 4.99 -4.81
C VAL A 234 31.32 5.60 -5.41
N LEU A 235 31.43 6.03 -6.66
CA LEU A 235 30.32 6.55 -7.46
C LEU A 235 29.35 5.41 -7.85
N THR A 236 28.09 5.76 -8.09
CA THR A 236 27.00 4.82 -8.38
C THR A 236 26.29 5.12 -9.68
N TYR A 237 25.82 4.07 -10.35
CA TYR A 237 24.87 4.20 -11.45
C TYR A 237 23.46 4.51 -10.90
N ASP A 238 22.84 5.56 -11.45
CA ASP A 238 21.44 5.91 -11.20
C ASP A 238 20.64 5.82 -12.51
N PRO A 239 19.75 4.83 -12.67
CA PRO A 239 18.91 4.67 -13.86
C PRO A 239 17.98 5.87 -14.10
N ARG A 240 17.58 6.60 -13.06
CA ARG A 240 16.72 7.78 -13.18
C ARG A 240 17.44 8.92 -13.90
N LEU A 241 18.77 8.90 -13.91
CA LEU A 241 19.64 9.85 -14.59
C LEU A 241 20.17 9.34 -15.94
N ASP A 242 19.65 8.22 -16.44
CA ASP A 242 20.06 7.60 -17.72
C ASP A 242 18.92 7.71 -18.74
N SER A 243 19.12 8.51 -19.80
CA SER A 243 18.14 8.66 -20.89
C SER A 243 17.90 7.39 -21.73
N THR A 244 18.73 6.36 -21.59
CA THR A 244 18.57 5.06 -22.27
C THR A 244 17.77 4.05 -21.45
N TYR A 245 17.59 4.32 -20.14
CA TYR A 245 16.70 3.55 -19.29
C TYR A 245 15.26 4.08 -19.41
N PRO A 246 14.24 3.22 -19.60
CA PRO A 246 12.84 3.67 -19.68
C PRO A 246 12.42 4.46 -18.43
N GLY A 247 11.98 5.71 -18.63
CA GLY A 247 11.59 6.62 -17.54
C GLY A 247 12.74 7.39 -16.90
N GLY A 248 13.99 7.18 -17.34
CA GLY A 248 15.16 7.96 -16.92
C GLY A 248 15.44 9.16 -17.82
N SER A 249 16.18 10.13 -17.29
CA SER A 249 16.60 11.33 -18.02
C SER A 249 18.02 11.77 -17.61
N GLY A 250 18.95 11.82 -18.56
CA GLY A 250 20.30 12.33 -18.31
C GLY A 250 21.41 11.52 -18.98
N SER A 251 22.64 11.80 -18.57
CA SER A 251 23.87 11.30 -19.20
C SER A 251 24.45 10.04 -18.58
N HIS A 252 23.89 9.53 -17.47
CA HIS A 252 24.38 8.29 -16.88
C HIS A 252 24.25 7.14 -17.86
N ARG A 253 25.18 6.18 -17.83
CA ARG A 253 25.10 4.92 -18.58
C ARG A 253 25.57 3.76 -17.71
N HIS A 254 24.82 2.67 -17.68
CA HIS A 254 25.14 1.50 -16.84
C HIS A 254 26.49 0.84 -17.15
N ASP A 255 27.02 1.02 -18.35
CA ASP A 255 28.28 0.43 -18.84
C ASP A 255 29.45 1.43 -18.88
N ASN A 256 29.22 2.69 -18.49
CA ASN A 256 30.25 3.73 -18.47
C ASN A 256 30.35 4.40 -17.09
N GLU A 257 31.28 3.90 -16.26
CA GLU A 257 31.50 4.40 -14.90
C GLU A 257 31.90 5.88 -14.84
N ALA A 258 32.43 6.46 -15.92
CA ALA A 258 32.80 7.89 -15.98
C ALA A 258 31.57 8.82 -15.93
N THR A 259 30.38 8.29 -16.20
CA THR A 259 29.13 9.06 -16.15
C THR A 259 28.45 9.02 -14.78
N TRP A 260 28.91 8.17 -13.87
CA TRP A 260 28.29 7.95 -12.58
C TRP A 260 28.60 9.08 -11.60
N THR A 261 27.72 9.28 -10.63
CA THR A 261 27.86 10.34 -9.61
C THR A 261 27.79 9.75 -8.20
N TRP A 262 28.17 10.55 -7.21
CA TRP A 262 28.17 10.12 -5.82
C TRP A 262 26.74 10.08 -5.26
N SER A 263 26.44 9.03 -4.49
CA SER A 263 25.17 8.87 -3.79
C SER A 263 25.39 8.08 -2.49
N GLU A 264 24.47 8.24 -1.55
CA GLU A 264 24.39 7.43 -0.31
C GLU A 264 23.21 6.45 -0.35
N ASN A 265 22.49 6.36 -1.47
CA ASN A 265 21.27 5.58 -1.59
C ASN A 265 21.56 4.05 -1.60
N PRO A 266 20.94 3.26 -0.69
CA PRO A 266 21.15 1.81 -0.58
C PRO A 266 20.91 1.02 -1.85
N TYR A 267 19.88 1.35 -2.60
CA TYR A 267 19.50 0.61 -3.79
C TYR A 267 20.37 0.94 -4.99
N LEU A 268 20.88 2.17 -5.10
CA LEU A 268 21.82 2.54 -6.16
C LEU A 268 23.19 1.86 -5.98
N HIS A 269 23.68 1.79 -4.75
CA HIS A 269 24.89 1.00 -4.44
C HIS A 269 24.66 -0.50 -4.67
N ALA A 270 23.50 -1.04 -4.27
CA ALA A 270 23.14 -2.43 -4.52
C ALA A 270 23.04 -2.76 -6.02
N LEU A 271 22.43 -1.88 -6.82
CA LEU A 271 22.36 -2.01 -8.27
C LEU A 271 23.75 -1.97 -8.90
N THR A 272 24.58 -0.99 -8.51
CA THR A 272 25.96 -0.86 -8.98
C THR A 272 26.79 -2.10 -8.61
N TRP A 273 26.55 -2.68 -7.43
CA TRP A 273 27.18 -3.94 -7.02
C TRP A 273 26.73 -5.15 -7.85
N CYS A 274 25.45 -5.19 -8.24
CA CYS A 274 24.91 -6.22 -9.16
C CYS A 274 25.56 -6.13 -10.54
N ILE A 275 25.62 -4.92 -11.13
CA ILE A 275 26.29 -4.65 -12.41
C ILE A 275 27.79 -5.03 -12.32
N GLY A 276 28.42 -4.73 -11.19
CA GLY A 276 29.82 -4.99 -10.93
C GLY A 276 30.75 -3.93 -11.53
N ARG A 277 31.93 -3.79 -10.92
CA ARG A 277 32.93 -2.80 -11.30
C ARG A 277 33.94 -3.42 -12.24
N HIS A 278 34.25 -2.72 -13.33
CA HIS A 278 35.11 -3.25 -14.39
C HIS A 278 36.26 -2.30 -14.70
N GLN A 279 37.47 -2.83 -14.76
CA GLN A 279 38.67 -2.10 -15.17
C GLN A 279 39.42 -2.95 -16.20
N ASN A 280 39.80 -2.33 -17.32
CA ASN A 280 40.46 -3.03 -18.45
C ASN A 280 39.70 -4.29 -18.91
N GLY A 281 38.36 -4.21 -18.97
CA GLY A 281 37.49 -5.33 -19.37
C GLY A 281 37.41 -6.48 -18.35
N LYS A 282 38.01 -6.35 -17.16
CA LYS A 282 37.98 -7.36 -16.09
C LYS A 282 37.17 -6.87 -14.91
N ARG A 283 36.31 -7.73 -14.37
CA ARG A 283 35.56 -7.45 -13.14
C ARG A 283 36.51 -7.40 -11.95
N VAL A 284 36.58 -6.25 -11.29
CA VAL A 284 37.40 -6.04 -10.08
C VAL A 284 36.60 -6.22 -8.79
N MET A 285 35.33 -5.79 -8.75
CA MET A 285 34.43 -5.91 -7.60
C MET A 285 32.98 -6.17 -8.01
N GLY A 286 32.13 -6.61 -7.08
CA GLY A 286 30.71 -6.86 -7.32
C GLY A 286 30.35 -8.21 -7.93
N LEU A 287 29.06 -8.39 -8.25
CA LEU A 287 28.53 -9.62 -8.86
C LEU A 287 28.93 -9.73 -10.33
N GLY A 288 28.87 -8.64 -11.11
CA GLY A 288 29.19 -8.68 -12.53
C GLY A 288 28.09 -9.31 -13.38
N ALA A 289 26.82 -9.06 -13.04
CA ALA A 289 25.68 -9.58 -13.77
C ALA A 289 25.39 -8.69 -15.00
N ALA A 290 25.01 -9.31 -16.12
CA ALA A 290 24.56 -8.57 -17.30
C ALA A 290 23.30 -7.76 -16.95
N ILE A 291 23.13 -6.56 -17.52
CA ILE A 291 22.01 -5.67 -17.18
C ILE A 291 20.64 -6.35 -17.40
N ASP A 292 20.49 -7.17 -18.45
CA ASP A 292 19.27 -7.93 -18.76
C ASP A 292 18.94 -9.04 -17.75
N SER A 293 19.91 -9.42 -16.92
CA SER A 293 19.74 -10.35 -15.81
C SER A 293 19.41 -9.65 -14.49
N ILE A 294 19.23 -8.32 -14.50
CA ILE A 294 18.88 -7.51 -13.34
C ILE A 294 17.51 -6.88 -13.60
N ILE A 295 16.61 -6.95 -12.61
CA ILE A 295 15.33 -6.24 -12.65
C ILE A 295 15.57 -4.82 -12.14
N VAL A 296 16.08 -3.95 -13.02
CA VAL A 296 16.51 -2.58 -12.66
C VAL A 296 15.37 -1.76 -12.04
N SER A 297 14.12 -1.97 -12.47
CA SER A 297 12.94 -1.28 -11.91
C SER A 297 12.78 -1.47 -10.40
N ASP A 298 13.17 -2.63 -9.88
CA ASP A 298 13.01 -2.94 -8.45
C ASP A 298 13.99 -2.14 -7.59
N PHE A 299 15.18 -1.88 -8.13
CA PHE A 299 16.16 -1.01 -7.51
C PHE A 299 15.76 0.46 -7.61
N VAL A 300 15.10 0.87 -8.70
CA VAL A 300 14.56 2.23 -8.85
C VAL A 300 13.42 2.49 -7.84
N GLU A 301 12.51 1.52 -7.68
CA GLU A 301 11.45 1.57 -6.66
C GLU A 301 12.06 1.74 -5.26
N GLY A 302 13.00 0.86 -4.89
CA GLY A 302 13.69 0.94 -3.62
C GLY A 302 14.48 2.25 -3.44
N ALA A 303 15.12 2.75 -4.50
CA ALA A 303 15.85 4.02 -4.45
C ALA A 303 14.92 5.19 -4.14
N ASN A 304 13.77 5.27 -4.80
CA ASN A 304 12.78 6.32 -4.54
C ASN A 304 12.25 6.27 -3.10
N ILE A 305 11.99 5.07 -2.56
CA ILE A 305 11.53 4.89 -1.18
C ILE A 305 12.63 5.24 -0.18
N ALA A 306 13.87 4.85 -0.43
CA ALA A 306 15.00 5.22 0.42
C ALA A 306 15.23 6.74 0.44
N ASP A 307 15.13 7.40 -0.72
CA ASP A 307 15.24 8.87 -0.81
C ASP A 307 14.08 9.55 -0.05
N ALA A 308 12.85 9.05 -0.19
CA ALA A 308 11.68 9.59 0.52
C ALA A 308 11.77 9.47 2.05
N ASN A 309 12.39 8.39 2.54
CA ASN A 309 12.58 8.15 3.97
C ASN A 309 13.92 8.70 4.52
N GLY A 310 14.77 9.29 3.66
CA GLY A 310 16.11 9.73 4.04
C GLY A 310 17.08 8.59 4.43
N TRP A 311 16.80 7.36 4.00
CA TRP A 311 17.62 6.19 4.34
C TRP A 311 18.90 6.15 3.52
N LYS A 312 20.03 6.07 4.21
CA LYS A 312 21.35 6.12 3.63
C LYS A 312 22.16 4.90 4.00
N LEU A 313 23.21 4.61 3.23
CA LEU A 313 24.23 3.67 3.64
C LEU A 313 25.59 4.35 3.77
N GLY A 314 26.47 3.72 4.54
CA GLY A 314 27.89 3.96 4.47
C GLY A 314 28.68 2.92 5.25
N GLY A 315 29.88 2.62 4.75
CA GLY A 315 30.73 1.59 5.35
C GLY A 315 31.69 0.97 4.35
N VAL A 316 32.48 0.02 4.84
CA VAL A 316 33.42 -0.75 4.03
C VAL A 316 33.03 -2.22 4.06
N VAL A 317 33.01 -2.83 2.88
CA VAL A 317 32.90 -4.29 2.69
C VAL A 317 34.14 -4.80 1.98
N TYR A 318 34.47 -6.08 2.11
CA TYR A 318 35.73 -6.61 1.60
C TYR A 318 35.49 -7.71 0.56
N SER A 319 36.40 -7.89 -0.39
CA SER A 319 36.29 -8.94 -1.41
C SER A 319 36.39 -10.36 -0.83
N ARG A 320 36.93 -10.48 0.38
CA ARG A 320 37.06 -11.69 1.20
C ARG A 320 37.17 -11.26 2.67
N PRO A 321 36.63 -12.01 3.64
CA PRO A 321 35.83 -13.24 3.50
C PRO A 321 34.36 -13.00 3.12
N ASP A 322 33.92 -11.75 2.93
CA ASP A 322 32.52 -11.47 2.62
C ASP A 322 32.10 -12.09 1.30
N THR A 323 30.97 -12.82 1.32
CA THR A 323 30.40 -13.35 0.10
C THR A 323 29.62 -12.26 -0.63
N LYS A 324 29.70 -12.23 -1.96
CA LYS A 324 29.05 -11.22 -2.81
C LYS A 324 27.54 -11.10 -2.56
N TRP A 325 26.87 -12.23 -2.27
CA TRP A 325 25.45 -12.26 -1.96
C TRP A 325 25.16 -11.68 -0.57
N ASN A 326 26.03 -11.90 0.42
CA ASN A 326 25.88 -11.29 1.74
C ASN A 326 26.08 -9.77 1.68
N VAL A 327 27.06 -9.30 0.91
CA VAL A 327 27.26 -7.85 0.67
C VAL A 327 26.01 -7.21 0.05
N LEU A 328 25.41 -7.85 -0.95
CA LEU A 328 24.16 -7.37 -1.55
C LEU A 328 23.02 -7.28 -0.51
N LYS A 329 22.91 -8.30 0.37
CA LYS A 329 21.95 -8.25 1.48
C LYS A 329 22.22 -7.11 2.45
N GLN A 330 23.48 -6.84 2.81
CA GLN A 330 23.85 -5.74 3.70
C GLN A 330 23.48 -4.38 3.11
N MET A 331 23.74 -4.18 1.80
CA MET A 331 23.36 -2.95 1.10
C MET A 331 21.84 -2.74 1.10
N LEU A 332 21.08 -3.77 0.76
CA LEU A 332 19.61 -3.70 0.75
C LEU A 332 19.01 -3.58 2.15
N GLN A 333 19.62 -4.22 3.16
CA GLN A 333 19.19 -4.12 4.56
C GLN A 333 19.21 -2.66 5.05
N ALA A 334 20.19 -1.86 4.61
CA ALA A 334 20.25 -0.44 4.95
C ALA A 334 19.03 0.33 4.42
N GLY A 335 18.38 -0.12 3.35
CA GLY A 335 17.15 0.45 2.79
C GLY A 335 15.86 -0.31 3.12
N ALA A 336 15.83 -1.09 4.20
CA ALA A 336 14.70 -1.97 4.56
C ALA A 336 14.32 -3.02 3.50
N GLY A 337 15.27 -3.42 2.65
CA GLY A 337 15.03 -4.34 1.55
C GLY A 337 15.74 -5.68 1.66
N GLU A 338 15.38 -6.58 0.76
CA GLU A 338 16.03 -7.88 0.59
C GLU A 338 16.14 -8.27 -0.89
N PRO A 339 17.17 -9.03 -1.28
CA PRO A 339 17.36 -9.44 -2.67
C PRO A 339 16.41 -10.57 -3.03
N LEU A 340 15.83 -10.48 -4.22
CA LEU A 340 14.95 -11.48 -4.80
C LEU A 340 15.60 -12.19 -5.99
N LYS A 341 15.25 -13.47 -6.15
CA LYS A 341 15.62 -14.27 -7.33
C LYS A 341 14.35 -14.59 -8.10
N THR A 342 14.19 -13.98 -9.26
CA THR A 342 12.96 -14.10 -10.07
C THR A 342 13.34 -14.48 -11.49
N GLY A 343 13.00 -15.71 -11.91
CA GLY A 343 13.17 -16.14 -13.29
C GLY A 343 14.60 -16.00 -13.83
N ALA A 344 15.61 -16.46 -13.06
CA ALA A 344 17.04 -16.29 -13.34
C ALA A 344 17.55 -14.83 -13.37
N ARG A 345 16.71 -13.86 -12.99
CA ARG A 345 17.10 -12.45 -12.79
C ARG A 345 17.27 -12.13 -11.31
N ILE A 346 18.09 -11.12 -11.04
CA ILE A 346 18.33 -10.53 -9.72
C ILE A 346 17.42 -9.31 -9.58
N GLY A 347 16.53 -9.34 -8.58
CA GLY A 347 15.72 -8.20 -8.18
C GLY A 347 15.89 -7.91 -6.71
N CYS A 348 15.07 -7.01 -6.19
CA CYS A 348 14.96 -6.75 -4.75
C CYS A 348 13.52 -6.40 -4.40
N MET A 349 13.20 -6.45 -3.12
CA MET A 349 11.99 -5.84 -2.58
C MET A 349 12.35 -4.92 -1.43
N VAL A 350 11.54 -3.89 -1.24
CA VAL A 350 11.60 -2.97 -0.13
C VAL A 350 10.34 -3.13 0.72
N ASN A 351 10.50 -3.07 2.05
CA ASN A 351 9.36 -2.96 2.96
C ASN A 351 8.72 -1.58 2.81
N ALA A 352 7.59 -1.53 2.12
CA ALA A 352 6.80 -0.32 1.90
C ALA A 352 5.34 -0.73 1.64
N PRO A 353 4.37 0.20 1.81
CA PRO A 353 2.98 -0.06 1.44
C PRO A 353 2.89 -0.48 -0.02
N ARG A 354 2.25 -1.61 -0.29
CA ARG A 354 2.03 -2.15 -1.64
C ARG A 354 0.54 -2.24 -1.92
N VAL A 355 0.11 -2.07 -3.17
CA VAL A 355 -1.29 -2.34 -3.54
C VAL A 355 -1.45 -3.81 -3.92
N SER A 356 -2.64 -4.37 -3.70
CA SER A 356 -2.96 -5.70 -4.22
C SER A 356 -3.17 -5.61 -5.72
N LEU A 357 -2.36 -6.34 -6.49
CA LEU A 357 -2.40 -6.31 -7.96
C LEU A 357 -3.53 -7.18 -8.53
N ALA A 358 -3.97 -8.19 -7.77
CA ALA A 358 -5.04 -9.10 -8.18
C ALA A 358 -5.60 -9.90 -7.01
N THR A 359 -6.77 -10.51 -7.23
CA THR A 359 -7.44 -11.39 -6.27
C THR A 359 -7.40 -12.84 -6.74
N ILE A 360 -6.74 -13.70 -5.97
CA ILE A 360 -6.75 -15.15 -6.12
C ILE A 360 -8.03 -15.67 -5.46
N THR A 361 -8.84 -16.37 -6.24
CA THR A 361 -10.06 -17.03 -5.76
C THR A 361 -9.85 -18.53 -5.57
N GLU A 362 -10.80 -19.21 -4.93
CA GLU A 362 -10.74 -20.66 -4.74
C GLU A 362 -10.64 -21.44 -6.07
N ALA A 363 -11.26 -20.94 -7.14
CA ALA A 363 -11.19 -21.53 -8.47
C ALA A 363 -9.77 -21.48 -9.09
N ASP A 364 -8.87 -20.68 -8.53
CA ASP A 364 -7.51 -20.51 -9.01
C ASP A 364 -6.51 -21.47 -8.39
N ILE A 365 -6.89 -22.09 -7.27
CA ILE A 365 -6.01 -22.94 -6.46
C ILE A 365 -6.12 -24.38 -6.95
N ILE A 366 -4.97 -25.04 -7.16
CA ILE A 366 -4.91 -26.44 -7.60
C ILE A 366 -4.31 -27.30 -6.49
N GLY A 367 -5.13 -28.16 -5.88
CA GLY A 367 -4.69 -29.04 -4.79
C GLY A 367 -4.54 -28.29 -3.47
N ASP A 368 -3.77 -28.86 -2.55
CA ASP A 368 -3.72 -28.37 -1.17
C ASP A 368 -2.90 -27.08 -1.03
N SER A 369 -3.57 -26.00 -0.64
CA SER A 369 -2.91 -24.78 -0.16
C SER A 369 -2.66 -24.83 1.35
N LYS A 370 -1.58 -24.23 1.82
CA LYS A 370 -1.22 -24.14 3.24
C LYS A 370 -1.04 -22.70 3.64
N LEU A 371 -1.50 -22.33 4.84
CA LEU A 371 -1.19 -21.05 5.45
C LEU A 371 -1.02 -21.28 6.96
N ALA A 372 0.15 -20.94 7.49
CA ALA A 372 0.32 -20.95 8.94
C ALA A 372 -0.42 -19.76 9.56
N ALA A 373 -1.32 -20.08 10.50
CA ALA A 373 -2.22 -19.12 11.13
C ALA A 373 -1.53 -18.11 12.08
N MET A 374 -0.26 -18.37 12.44
CA MET A 374 0.62 -17.44 13.13
C MET A 374 2.06 -17.92 13.02
N GLN A 375 3.03 -17.02 13.22
CA GLN A 375 4.41 -17.43 13.43
C GLN A 375 4.56 -18.15 14.78
N PRO A 376 5.43 -19.16 14.89
CA PRO A 376 5.70 -19.81 16.18
C PRO A 376 6.19 -18.76 17.20
N ILE A 377 5.74 -18.88 18.45
CA ILE A 377 6.03 -17.92 19.54
C ILE A 377 7.54 -17.61 19.68
N ARG A 378 8.42 -18.62 19.50
CA ARG A 378 9.89 -18.44 19.57
C ARG A 378 10.48 -17.54 18.47
N SER A 379 9.74 -17.36 17.38
CA SER A 379 10.14 -16.61 16.17
C SER A 379 9.48 -15.23 16.10
N ARG A 380 8.47 -14.97 16.94
CA ARG A 380 7.84 -13.66 17.12
C ARG A 380 8.73 -12.81 18.01
N ILE A 381 9.51 -11.93 17.38
CA ILE A 381 10.40 -11.01 18.10
C ILE A 381 9.55 -9.79 18.50
N ASN A 382 9.63 -9.33 19.75
CA ASN A 382 8.94 -8.11 20.20
C ASN A 382 9.93 -7.01 20.60
N THR A 383 11.22 -7.35 20.72
CA THR A 383 12.27 -6.41 21.06
C THR A 383 13.51 -6.65 20.18
N ILE A 384 14.07 -5.59 19.60
CA ILE A 384 15.33 -5.66 18.85
C ILE A 384 16.32 -4.66 19.42
N ILE A 385 17.58 -5.10 19.59
CA ILE A 385 18.71 -4.22 19.91
C ILE A 385 19.48 -4.00 18.61
N PRO A 386 19.28 -2.86 17.92
CA PRO A 386 19.97 -2.61 16.66
C PRO A 386 21.41 -2.19 16.93
N ARG A 387 22.35 -2.78 16.21
CA ARG A 387 23.74 -2.31 16.15
C ARG A 387 23.99 -1.58 14.85
N TYR A 388 24.56 -0.39 14.94
CA TYR A 388 24.82 0.50 13.81
C TYR A 388 26.20 1.13 13.97
N ARG A 389 26.67 1.79 12.92
CA ARG A 389 27.98 2.44 12.90
C ARG A 389 27.84 3.90 13.33
N SER A 390 28.48 4.29 14.43
CA SER A 390 28.28 5.63 15.00
C SER A 390 29.48 6.56 14.78
N GLU A 391 29.30 7.67 14.06
CA GLU A 391 30.35 8.69 13.88
C GLU A 391 30.81 9.28 15.23
N THR A 392 29.87 9.51 16.16
CA THR A 392 30.17 9.99 17.53
C THR A 392 31.09 9.04 18.29
N HIS A 393 31.00 7.74 18.02
CA HIS A 393 31.87 6.70 18.56
C HIS A 393 32.97 6.28 17.57
N GLN A 394 33.48 7.24 16.78
CA GLN A 394 34.60 7.03 15.85
C GLN A 394 34.35 5.94 14.80
N TRP A 395 33.11 5.83 14.33
CA TRP A 395 32.66 4.85 13.34
C TRP A 395 32.78 3.39 13.79
N GLU A 396 32.78 3.15 15.11
CA GLU A 396 32.65 1.82 15.68
C GLU A 396 31.19 1.31 15.61
N MET A 397 31.04 -0.01 15.65
CA MET A 397 29.73 -0.68 15.66
C MET A 397 29.19 -0.79 17.08
N VAL A 398 28.27 0.10 17.43
CA VAL A 398 27.69 0.24 18.77
C VAL A 398 26.22 -0.21 18.79
N PRO A 399 25.73 -0.77 19.92
CA PRO A 399 24.31 -1.00 20.12
C PRO A 399 23.58 0.32 20.38
N ALA A 400 22.41 0.51 19.78
CA ALA A 400 21.47 1.55 20.17
C ALA A 400 20.57 1.09 21.33
N ALA A 401 19.69 1.98 21.78
CA ALA A 401 18.67 1.64 22.75
C ALA A 401 17.75 0.50 22.21
N PRO A 402 17.30 -0.44 23.06
CA PRO A 402 16.39 -1.48 22.64
C PRO A 402 15.08 -0.90 22.09
N ILE A 403 14.70 -1.33 20.89
CA ILE A 403 13.41 -1.02 20.28
C ILE A 403 12.41 -2.06 20.76
N ARG A 404 11.51 -1.63 21.64
CA ARG A 404 10.48 -2.46 22.29
C ARG A 404 9.12 -2.06 21.74
N VAL A 405 8.26 -3.04 21.49
CA VAL A 405 6.83 -2.81 21.24
C VAL A 405 6.05 -3.35 22.43
N PRO A 406 5.66 -2.50 23.40
CA PRO A 406 5.04 -2.93 24.65
C PRO A 406 3.79 -3.79 24.46
N GLU A 407 2.97 -3.45 23.47
CA GLU A 407 1.74 -4.17 23.14
C GLU A 407 2.04 -5.62 22.73
N HIS A 408 3.08 -5.83 21.92
CA HIS A 408 3.54 -7.17 21.52
C HIS A 408 4.15 -7.94 22.70
N ILE A 409 4.81 -7.26 23.64
CA ILE A 409 5.33 -7.90 24.86
C ILE A 409 4.17 -8.38 25.74
N THR A 410 3.16 -7.54 25.93
CA THR A 410 1.94 -7.91 26.66
C THR A 410 1.22 -9.07 25.99
N GLU A 411 1.09 -9.05 24.66
CA GLU A 411 0.45 -10.13 23.90
C GLU A 411 1.21 -11.47 24.03
N ASP A 412 2.55 -11.46 23.96
CA ASP A 412 3.35 -12.68 24.02
C ASP A 412 3.67 -13.15 25.46
N GLY A 413 3.33 -12.34 26.47
CA GLY A 413 3.56 -12.59 27.90
C GLY A 413 5.01 -12.52 28.38
N ASP A 414 5.99 -12.26 27.49
CA ASP A 414 7.42 -12.16 27.86
C ASP A 414 8.22 -11.36 26.82
N GLU A 415 9.32 -10.74 27.26
CA GLU A 415 10.25 -10.02 26.39
C GLU A 415 11.11 -11.00 25.59
N ARG A 416 10.98 -10.95 24.26
CA ARG A 416 11.74 -11.76 23.31
C ARG A 416 12.65 -10.83 22.52
N SER A 417 13.87 -10.71 23.02
CA SER A 417 14.88 -9.80 22.47
C SER A 417 15.81 -10.50 21.47
N LYS A 418 16.21 -9.75 20.44
CA LYS A 418 17.26 -10.17 19.50
C LYS A 418 18.17 -9.01 19.15
N GLU A 419 19.47 -9.24 19.16
CA GLU A 419 20.44 -8.29 18.60
C GLU A 419 20.53 -8.47 17.08
N ILE A 420 20.40 -7.37 16.33
CA ILE A 420 20.58 -7.37 14.87
C ILE A 420 21.61 -6.31 14.50
N THR A 421 22.58 -6.72 13.69
CA THR A 421 23.60 -5.82 13.16
C THR A 421 23.16 -5.26 11.81
N TYR A 422 23.20 -3.93 11.69
CA TYR A 422 22.98 -3.17 10.47
C TYR A 422 24.31 -2.53 10.05
N SER A 423 25.21 -3.33 9.47
CA SER A 423 26.64 -2.99 9.32
C SER A 423 26.94 -1.76 8.46
N LEU A 424 26.03 -1.40 7.57
CA LEU A 424 26.13 -0.28 6.63
C LEU A 424 25.19 0.89 6.99
N VAL A 425 24.52 0.83 8.14
CA VAL A 425 23.66 1.91 8.63
C VAL A 425 24.44 2.76 9.62
N GLN A 426 24.37 4.07 9.45
CA GLN A 426 25.18 5.02 10.23
C GLN A 426 24.34 6.05 11.00
N ASP A 427 23.02 6.04 10.77
CA ASP A 427 22.06 6.85 11.49
C ASP A 427 21.25 6.00 12.48
N VAL A 428 21.06 6.53 13.69
CA VAL A 428 20.41 5.79 14.79
C VAL A 428 18.90 5.67 14.58
N GLU A 429 18.25 6.69 14.00
CA GLU A 429 16.80 6.71 13.77
C GLU A 429 16.43 5.76 12.62
N GLN A 430 17.25 5.73 11.57
CA GLN A 430 17.17 4.74 10.51
C GLN A 430 17.32 3.32 11.08
N ALA A 431 18.35 3.06 11.91
CA ALA A 431 18.53 1.75 12.54
C ALA A 431 17.32 1.33 13.40
N ALA A 432 16.72 2.27 14.13
CA ALA A 432 15.50 2.04 14.90
C ALA A 432 14.29 1.71 14.01
N THR A 433 14.11 2.44 12.92
CA THR A 433 13.04 2.22 11.93
C THR A 433 13.13 0.85 11.27
N LEU A 434 14.34 0.44 10.86
CA LEU A 434 14.61 -0.89 10.30
C LEU A 434 14.33 -2.00 11.32
N ALA A 435 14.70 -1.79 12.58
CA ALA A 435 14.38 -2.72 13.66
C ALA A 435 12.87 -2.85 13.89
N ARG A 436 12.09 -1.76 13.80
CA ARG A 436 10.62 -1.84 13.86
C ARG A 436 10.04 -2.65 12.71
N TYR A 437 10.49 -2.41 11.48
CA TYR A 437 10.09 -3.22 10.33
C TYR A 437 10.38 -4.71 10.53
N ASP A 438 11.54 -5.04 11.12
CA ASP A 438 11.91 -6.42 11.40
C ASP A 438 11.04 -7.07 12.48
N ILE A 439 10.65 -6.33 13.53
CA ILE A 439 9.68 -6.77 14.53
C ILE A 439 8.34 -7.07 13.87
N GLU A 440 7.77 -6.10 13.15
CA GLU A 440 6.43 -6.23 12.54
C GLU A 440 6.38 -7.33 11.49
N ASN A 441 7.44 -7.51 10.69
CA ASN A 441 7.51 -8.60 9.74
C ASN A 441 7.52 -10.00 10.39
N THR A 442 7.91 -10.12 11.67
CA THR A 442 7.77 -11.39 12.42
C THR A 442 6.35 -11.63 12.95
N ARG A 443 5.45 -10.64 12.84
CA ARG A 443 4.05 -10.72 13.28
C ARG A 443 3.11 -11.15 12.14
N GLU A 444 3.58 -11.10 10.91
CA GLU A 444 2.79 -11.51 9.74
C GLU A 444 2.57 -13.03 9.67
N LEU A 445 1.38 -13.42 9.23
CA LEU A 445 1.02 -14.80 8.92
C LEU A 445 1.99 -15.39 7.89
N GLY A 446 2.47 -16.59 8.16
CA GLY A 446 3.37 -17.27 7.25
C GLY A 446 4.10 -18.43 7.91
N PRO A 447 4.61 -19.39 7.13
CA PRO A 447 4.60 -19.41 5.67
C PRO A 447 3.24 -19.80 5.09
N GLY A 448 2.90 -19.21 3.95
CA GLY A 448 1.83 -19.68 3.09
C GLY A 448 2.38 -20.32 1.81
N THR A 449 1.70 -21.33 1.28
CA THR A 449 2.00 -21.96 0.00
C THR A 449 0.70 -22.17 -0.77
N PHE A 450 0.60 -21.54 -1.93
CA PHE A 450 -0.58 -21.59 -2.79
C PHE A 450 -0.18 -22.15 -4.15
N PRO A 451 -0.55 -23.41 -4.46
CA PRO A 451 -0.45 -23.95 -5.81
C PRO A 451 -1.57 -23.39 -6.68
N LEU A 452 -1.25 -22.79 -7.81
CA LEU A 452 -2.16 -22.00 -8.64
C LEU A 452 -2.14 -22.41 -10.11
N LEU A 453 -3.21 -22.04 -10.82
CA LEU A 453 -3.32 -22.13 -12.28
C LEU A 453 -2.23 -21.34 -13.02
N PRO A 454 -1.80 -21.79 -14.21
CA PRO A 454 -0.74 -21.16 -14.98
C PRO A 454 -0.97 -19.68 -15.33
N LYS A 455 -2.20 -19.18 -15.31
CA LYS A 455 -2.50 -17.76 -15.55
C LYS A 455 -1.82 -16.80 -14.54
N TRP A 456 -1.41 -17.31 -13.38
CA TRP A 456 -0.70 -16.56 -12.34
C TRP A 456 0.82 -16.42 -12.59
N ILE A 457 1.32 -16.88 -13.75
CA ILE A 457 2.75 -16.84 -14.07
C ILE A 457 3.36 -15.42 -14.16
N ASN A 458 2.55 -14.38 -14.38
CA ASN A 458 3.05 -13.02 -14.59
C ASN A 458 3.38 -12.26 -13.30
N TYR A 459 2.94 -12.74 -12.14
CA TYR A 459 3.29 -12.13 -10.84
C TYR A 459 4.64 -12.65 -10.36
N LYS A 460 5.40 -11.82 -9.67
CA LYS A 460 6.75 -12.14 -9.17
C LYS A 460 6.85 -11.98 -7.66
N GLY A 461 7.98 -12.42 -7.11
CA GLY A 461 8.35 -12.07 -5.73
C GLY A 461 8.40 -10.55 -5.57
N GLY A 462 7.92 -10.05 -4.43
CA GLY A 462 7.75 -8.63 -4.16
C GLY A 462 6.36 -8.07 -4.54
N ASP A 463 5.56 -8.78 -5.34
CA ASP A 463 4.20 -8.36 -5.66
C ASP A 463 3.23 -8.71 -4.52
N CYS A 464 2.18 -7.92 -4.35
CA CYS A 464 1.09 -8.21 -3.43
C CYS A 464 -0.17 -8.66 -4.19
N VAL A 465 -0.87 -9.64 -3.64
CA VAL A 465 -2.15 -10.17 -4.14
C VAL A 465 -3.09 -10.43 -2.96
N THR A 466 -4.39 -10.45 -3.22
CA THR A 466 -5.42 -10.77 -2.22
C THR A 466 -5.85 -12.21 -2.39
N ILE A 467 -5.86 -13.00 -1.33
CA ILE A 467 -6.41 -14.35 -1.32
C ILE A 467 -7.84 -14.28 -0.78
N GLN A 468 -8.79 -14.77 -1.58
CA GLN A 468 -10.20 -14.83 -1.24
C GLN A 468 -10.70 -16.27 -1.37
N ARG A 469 -10.97 -16.91 -0.22
CA ARG A 469 -11.41 -18.30 -0.10
C ARG A 469 -12.51 -18.38 0.96
N GLY A 470 -13.43 -19.33 0.86
CA GLY A 470 -14.60 -19.38 1.76
C GLY A 470 -14.27 -19.62 3.24
N ASP A 471 -13.08 -20.12 3.56
CA ASP A 471 -12.61 -20.44 4.91
C ASP A 471 -11.70 -19.34 5.52
N LEU A 472 -11.42 -18.28 4.77
CA LEU A 472 -10.46 -17.23 5.14
C LEU A 472 -11.02 -15.85 4.75
N ALA A 473 -11.08 -14.92 5.69
CA ALA A 473 -11.37 -13.52 5.36
C ALA A 473 -10.37 -13.00 4.31
N PRO A 474 -10.76 -12.11 3.36
CA PRO A 474 -9.87 -11.63 2.31
C PRO A 474 -8.51 -11.18 2.85
N LEU A 475 -7.46 -11.93 2.50
CA LEU A 475 -6.14 -11.76 3.09
C LEU A 475 -5.18 -11.22 2.03
N LYS A 476 -4.65 -10.03 2.26
CA LYS A 476 -3.56 -9.50 1.46
C LYS A 476 -2.26 -10.21 1.80
N VAL A 477 -1.57 -10.69 0.78
CA VAL A 477 -0.31 -11.40 0.92
C VAL A 477 0.76 -10.82 0.00
N LEU A 478 1.99 -10.83 0.50
CA LEU A 478 3.21 -10.57 -0.27
C LEU A 478 3.76 -11.89 -0.81
N ILE A 479 4.02 -11.94 -2.11
CA ILE A 479 4.69 -13.07 -2.75
C ILE A 479 6.18 -13.00 -2.40
N LEU A 480 6.68 -13.97 -1.65
CA LEU A 480 8.11 -14.08 -1.33
C LEU A 480 8.87 -14.80 -2.45
N ARG A 481 8.26 -15.86 -3.00
CA ARG A 481 8.86 -16.67 -4.05
C ARG A 481 7.80 -17.25 -4.98
N ARG A 482 8.14 -17.31 -6.27
CA ARG A 482 7.40 -18.07 -7.27
C ARG A 482 8.23 -19.24 -7.76
N THR A 483 7.62 -20.43 -7.79
CA THR A 483 8.17 -21.63 -8.41
C THR A 483 7.25 -22.08 -9.54
N ILE A 484 7.81 -22.42 -10.69
CA ILE A 484 7.07 -22.98 -11.83
C ILE A 484 7.50 -24.43 -11.96
N GLU A 485 6.54 -25.35 -11.95
CA GLU A 485 6.81 -26.75 -12.22
C GLU A 485 6.82 -26.98 -13.75
N PRO A 486 7.89 -27.53 -14.35
CA PRO A 486 7.95 -27.67 -15.82
C PRO A 486 7.09 -28.81 -16.36
N SER A 487 6.83 -29.85 -15.55
CA SER A 487 6.12 -31.07 -15.94
C SER A 487 4.60 -30.95 -15.82
N THR A 488 4.13 -30.15 -14.88
CA THR A 488 2.73 -29.75 -14.74
C THR A 488 2.76 -28.23 -14.69
N PRO A 489 2.08 -27.47 -15.56
CA PRO A 489 2.19 -26.00 -15.65
C PRO A 489 1.55 -25.27 -14.44
N LYS A 490 1.81 -25.77 -13.24
CA LYS A 490 1.42 -25.28 -11.93
C LYS A 490 2.39 -24.19 -11.50
N VAL A 491 1.83 -23.10 -11.02
CA VAL A 491 2.58 -21.97 -10.46
C VAL A 491 2.38 -22.00 -8.96
N THR A 492 3.45 -22.15 -8.18
CA THR A 492 3.36 -22.13 -6.72
C THR A 492 3.89 -20.81 -6.17
N PHE A 493 3.07 -20.12 -5.39
CA PHE A 493 3.50 -18.96 -4.60
C PHE A 493 3.79 -19.36 -3.16
N GLU A 494 4.97 -18.97 -2.68
CA GLU A 494 5.28 -18.90 -1.26
C GLU A 494 5.02 -17.46 -0.81
N VAL A 495 4.19 -17.31 0.23
CA VAL A 495 3.66 -16.00 0.63
C VAL A 495 3.76 -15.77 2.12
N ARG A 496 3.66 -14.51 2.50
CA ARG A 496 3.46 -14.02 3.88
C ARG A 496 2.32 -13.00 3.84
N SER A 497 1.52 -12.86 4.90
CA SER A 497 0.55 -11.76 4.95
C SER A 497 1.25 -10.41 4.90
N GLU A 498 0.50 -9.41 4.46
CA GLU A 498 0.96 -8.04 4.36
C GLU A 498 -0.08 -7.11 4.99
N THR A 499 0.23 -6.61 6.19
CA THR A 499 -0.61 -5.69 6.96
C THR A 499 -0.20 -4.25 6.69
N ASP A 500 -1.06 -3.46 6.05
CA ASP A 500 -0.71 -2.09 5.62
C ASP A 500 -0.38 -1.15 6.78
N GLY A 501 -1.06 -1.30 7.92
CA GLY A 501 -0.83 -0.47 9.11
C GLY A 501 0.59 -0.56 9.68
N LYS A 502 1.34 -1.62 9.38
CA LYS A 502 2.71 -1.79 9.91
C LYS A 502 3.68 -0.77 9.35
N HIS A 503 3.46 -0.28 8.13
CA HIS A 503 4.38 0.65 7.48
C HIS A 503 4.35 2.01 8.17
N ALA A 504 3.15 2.55 8.42
CA ALA A 504 2.98 3.79 9.15
C ALA A 504 3.55 3.70 10.58
N PHE A 505 3.34 2.56 11.26
CA PHE A 505 3.89 2.32 12.59
C PHE A 505 5.43 2.22 12.59
N ALA A 506 6.00 1.44 11.68
CA ALA A 506 7.45 1.25 11.57
C ALA A 506 8.16 2.58 11.28
N LEU A 507 7.58 3.41 10.42
CA LEU A 507 8.06 4.77 10.09
C LEU A 507 7.77 5.80 11.20
N GLY A 508 7.15 5.42 12.31
CA GLY A 508 6.84 6.32 13.43
C GLY A 508 5.73 7.33 13.14
N GLN A 509 4.95 7.14 12.08
CA GLN A 509 3.79 7.96 11.72
C GLN A 509 2.58 7.66 12.62
N THR A 510 2.54 6.45 13.22
CA THR A 510 1.59 6.08 14.26
C THR A 510 2.32 5.61 15.52
N THR A 511 1.68 5.77 16.67
CA THR A 511 2.23 5.36 17.97
C THR A 511 1.77 3.98 18.41
N SER A 512 0.70 3.47 17.82
CA SER A 512 0.11 2.17 18.16
C SER A 512 0.43 1.16 17.06
N PRO A 513 0.92 -0.04 17.41
CA PRO A 513 1.16 -1.09 16.44
C PRO A 513 -0.17 -1.58 15.83
N PRO A 514 -0.15 -2.06 14.58
CA PRO A 514 -1.31 -2.77 14.04
C PRO A 514 -1.59 -4.03 14.89
N PRO A 515 -2.84 -4.51 14.95
CA PRO A 515 -3.14 -5.80 15.56
C PRO A 515 -2.30 -6.92 14.92
N THR A 516 -1.81 -7.86 15.73
CA THR A 516 -1.13 -9.05 15.19
C THR A 516 -2.04 -9.73 14.15
N ALA A 517 -1.47 -10.01 12.98
CA ALA A 517 -2.20 -10.66 11.90
C ALA A 517 -2.72 -12.02 12.38
N SER A 518 -4.02 -12.26 12.19
CA SER A 518 -4.70 -13.48 12.59
C SER A 518 -5.54 -14.02 11.44
N VAL A 519 -5.78 -15.33 11.44
CA VAL A 519 -6.73 -15.95 10.51
C VAL A 519 -8.12 -15.59 11.01
N GLY A 520 -8.70 -14.54 10.45
CA GLY A 520 -10.12 -14.25 10.64
C GLY A 520 -10.95 -15.39 10.05
N ALA A 521 -11.84 -15.97 10.86
CA ALA A 521 -12.92 -16.78 10.31
C ALA A 521 -13.65 -15.93 9.26
N TYR A 522 -14.00 -16.52 8.13
CA TYR A 522 -14.85 -15.86 7.14
C TYR A 522 -16.12 -15.37 7.85
N ASP A 523 -16.29 -14.05 7.93
CA ASP A 523 -17.51 -13.44 8.44
C ASP A 523 -18.51 -13.39 7.27
N PRO A 524 -19.59 -14.20 7.30
CA PRO A 524 -20.60 -14.16 6.25
C PRO A 524 -21.48 -12.91 6.32
N SER A 525 -21.27 -12.00 7.29
CA SER A 525 -22.10 -10.81 7.45
C SER A 525 -22.10 -9.94 6.18
N VAL A 526 -23.29 -9.48 5.82
CA VAL A 526 -23.50 -8.58 4.68
C VAL A 526 -23.89 -7.23 5.26
N ALA A 527 -23.13 -6.18 4.92
CA ALA A 527 -23.39 -4.85 5.44
C ALA A 527 -24.77 -4.33 4.99
N ALA A 528 -25.41 -3.55 5.87
CA ALA A 528 -26.63 -2.83 5.52
C ALA A 528 -26.36 -1.79 4.42
N PRO A 529 -27.36 -1.46 3.57
CA PRO A 529 -27.29 -0.34 2.65
C PRO A 529 -26.81 0.96 3.34
N ALA A 530 -26.02 1.78 2.65
CA ALA A 530 -25.64 3.09 3.16
C ALA A 530 -26.88 4.00 3.25
N SER A 531 -26.84 5.01 4.12
CA SER A 531 -27.99 5.92 4.33
C SER A 531 -28.35 6.75 3.10
N THR A 532 -27.46 6.83 2.11
CA THR A 532 -27.65 7.57 0.85
C THR A 532 -27.97 6.68 -0.35
N ASP A 533 -27.90 5.34 -0.19
CA ASP A 533 -28.13 4.41 -1.30
C ASP A 533 -29.59 4.40 -1.76
N TRP A 534 -30.50 4.64 -0.81
CA TRP A 534 -31.95 4.58 -1.00
C TRP A 534 -32.64 5.75 -0.30
N THR A 535 -33.67 6.25 -0.95
CA THR A 535 -34.56 7.30 -0.42
C THR A 535 -36.00 6.79 -0.45
N VAL A 536 -36.81 7.22 0.51
CA VAL A 536 -38.20 6.76 0.64
C VAL A 536 -39.11 7.98 0.64
N SER A 537 -40.14 7.94 -0.20
CA SER A 537 -41.15 8.98 -0.29
C SER A 537 -42.55 8.38 -0.29
N GLY A 538 -43.51 9.10 0.27
CA GLY A 538 -44.92 8.75 0.14
C GLY A 538 -45.52 9.46 -1.06
N VAL A 539 -46.26 8.71 -1.88
CA VAL A 539 -46.80 9.20 -3.15
C VAL A 539 -48.26 8.77 -3.33
N THR A 540 -48.94 9.43 -4.25
CA THR A 540 -50.21 8.96 -4.81
C THR A 540 -49.95 8.50 -6.24
N LEU A 541 -50.15 7.21 -6.50
CA LEU A 541 -50.05 6.65 -7.85
C LEU A 541 -51.40 6.82 -8.54
N ASN A 542 -51.41 7.39 -9.75
CA ASN A 542 -52.60 7.59 -10.54
C ASN A 542 -52.61 6.61 -11.72
N ALA A 543 -53.63 5.76 -11.79
CA ALA A 543 -53.86 4.88 -12.94
C ALA A 543 -55.36 4.77 -13.22
N ASN A 544 -55.77 4.96 -14.48
CA ASN A 544 -57.16 4.80 -14.95
C ASN A 544 -58.20 5.59 -14.14
N GLY A 545 -57.89 6.82 -13.71
CA GLY A 545 -58.82 7.67 -12.96
C GLY A 545 -58.99 7.31 -11.48
N VAL A 546 -58.17 6.37 -10.98
CA VAL A 546 -58.11 5.98 -9.56
C VAL A 546 -56.76 6.42 -8.99
N SER A 547 -56.82 7.12 -7.86
CA SER A 547 -55.66 7.51 -7.06
C SER A 547 -55.45 6.51 -5.93
N ILE A 548 -54.28 5.87 -5.90
CA ILE A 548 -53.92 4.83 -4.94
C ILE A 548 -52.76 5.34 -4.06
N PRO A 549 -52.86 5.25 -2.72
CA PRO A 549 -51.75 5.60 -1.83
C PRO A 549 -50.62 4.57 -1.96
N ALA A 550 -49.38 5.05 -1.99
CA ALA A 550 -48.20 4.20 -2.03
C ALA A 550 -47.01 4.82 -1.26
N ILE A 551 -46.07 3.97 -0.87
CA ILE A 551 -44.72 4.37 -0.51
C ILE A 551 -43.79 3.93 -1.65
N VAL A 552 -42.78 4.71 -2.00
CA VAL A 552 -41.81 4.36 -3.03
C VAL A 552 -40.41 4.50 -2.47
N ALA A 553 -39.60 3.45 -2.65
CA ALA A 553 -38.16 3.49 -2.42
C ALA A 553 -37.43 3.63 -3.76
N GLU A 554 -36.61 4.67 -3.89
CA GLU A 554 -35.78 4.93 -5.08
C GLU A 554 -34.32 4.98 -4.67
N GLY A 555 -33.46 4.30 -5.43
CA GLY A 555 -32.06 4.12 -5.06
C GLY A 555 -31.30 3.22 -6.00
N LEU A 556 -30.12 2.80 -5.56
CA LEU A 556 -29.28 1.84 -6.28
C LEU A 556 -28.62 0.88 -5.31
N VAL A 557 -28.30 -0.32 -5.79
CA VAL A 557 -27.56 -1.31 -5.03
C VAL A 557 -26.06 -1.04 -5.18
N ALA A 558 -25.48 -0.34 -4.20
CA ALA A 558 -24.07 0.07 -4.26
C ALA A 558 -23.10 -1.11 -4.03
N LEU A 559 -23.57 -2.18 -3.36
CA LEU A 559 -22.77 -3.36 -3.09
C LEU A 559 -22.71 -4.27 -4.32
N ALA A 560 -21.61 -4.20 -5.07
CA ALA A 560 -21.44 -4.95 -6.33
C ALA A 560 -21.51 -6.48 -6.19
N THR A 561 -21.32 -7.01 -4.98
CA THR A 561 -21.41 -8.46 -4.70
C THR A 561 -22.83 -8.93 -4.35
N ALA A 562 -23.81 -8.02 -4.22
CA ALA A 562 -25.18 -8.37 -3.88
C ALA A 562 -25.85 -9.17 -5.01
N ASP A 563 -26.50 -10.28 -4.64
CA ASP A 563 -27.27 -11.14 -5.56
C ASP A 563 -28.78 -10.84 -5.53
N ALA A 564 -29.26 -10.12 -4.52
CA ALA A 564 -30.63 -9.65 -4.39
C ALA A 564 -30.76 -8.53 -3.34
N VAL A 565 -31.90 -7.83 -3.39
CA VAL A 565 -32.34 -6.86 -2.38
C VAL A 565 -33.67 -7.33 -1.80
N ILE A 566 -33.83 -7.19 -0.50
CA ILE A 566 -35.04 -7.56 0.23
C ILE A 566 -35.67 -6.28 0.75
N PHE A 567 -36.96 -6.11 0.45
CA PHE A 567 -37.75 -4.97 0.87
C PHE A 567 -38.83 -5.40 1.85
N ASP A 568 -38.94 -4.68 2.96
CA ASP A 568 -40.03 -4.81 3.92
C ASP A 568 -40.57 -3.40 4.26
N TYR A 569 -41.80 -3.31 4.77
CA TYR A 569 -42.39 -2.04 5.20
C TYR A 569 -43.27 -2.24 6.43
N ARG A 570 -43.49 -1.18 7.21
CA ARG A 570 -44.38 -1.22 8.39
C ARG A 570 -44.98 0.16 8.69
N PRO A 571 -46.18 0.25 9.30
CA PRO A 571 -46.67 1.51 9.85
C PRO A 571 -45.72 2.06 10.91
N TYR A 572 -45.49 3.37 10.91
CA TYR A 572 -44.64 4.04 11.88
C TYR A 572 -45.36 4.17 13.23
N VAL A 573 -44.73 3.63 14.28
CA VAL A 573 -45.15 3.79 15.67
C VAL A 573 -43.91 4.17 16.48
N ALA A 574 -43.99 5.26 17.23
CA ALA A 574 -42.86 5.75 18.02
C ALA A 574 -42.46 4.72 19.10
N GLY A 575 -41.17 4.39 19.18
CA GLY A 575 -40.62 3.46 20.18
C GLY A 575 -40.68 1.98 19.80
N THR A 576 -41.13 1.62 18.59
CA THR A 576 -41.07 0.22 18.12
C THR A 576 -39.64 -0.24 17.88
N ALA A 577 -39.29 -1.43 18.39
CA ALA A 577 -37.96 -2.01 18.20
C ALA A 577 -37.64 -2.24 16.71
N ALA A 578 -36.36 -2.20 16.35
CA ALA A 578 -35.91 -2.26 14.96
C ALA A 578 -36.31 -3.55 14.21
N GLN A 579 -36.63 -4.63 14.92
CA GLN A 579 -36.93 -5.94 14.33
C GLN A 579 -38.42 -6.30 14.27
N ASP A 580 -39.30 -5.50 14.88
CA ASP A 580 -40.69 -5.87 15.05
C ASP A 580 -41.61 -5.30 13.95
N GLY A 581 -42.70 -6.01 13.64
CA GLY A 581 -43.82 -5.47 12.87
C GLY A 581 -43.59 -5.27 11.37
N TRP A 582 -42.58 -5.92 10.77
CA TRP A 582 -42.29 -5.81 9.35
C TRP A 582 -43.20 -6.68 8.47
N ILE A 583 -43.70 -6.08 7.39
CA ILE A 583 -44.47 -6.74 6.33
C ILE A 583 -43.55 -6.91 5.11
N GLY A 584 -43.38 -8.13 4.62
CA GLY A 584 -42.52 -8.42 3.47
C GLY A 584 -43.09 -7.90 2.15
N ALA A 585 -42.28 -7.15 1.39
CA ALA A 585 -42.63 -6.63 0.07
C ALA A 585 -41.90 -7.33 -1.09
N GLY A 586 -41.10 -8.34 -0.79
CA GLY A 586 -40.48 -9.24 -1.77
C GLY A 586 -38.95 -9.17 -1.81
N ILE A 587 -38.40 -10.04 -2.66
CA ILE A 587 -36.96 -10.15 -2.95
C ILE A 587 -36.79 -9.82 -4.43
N ASP A 588 -36.01 -8.80 -4.74
CA ASP A 588 -35.82 -8.29 -6.09
C ASP A 588 -34.35 -8.43 -6.54
N ALA A 589 -34.13 -8.37 -7.85
CA ALA A 589 -32.79 -8.41 -8.45
C ALA A 589 -31.96 -7.18 -8.05
N PRO A 590 -30.62 -7.27 -7.99
CA PRO A 590 -29.75 -6.16 -7.59
C PRO A 590 -29.73 -5.01 -8.61
N THR A 591 -30.37 -5.17 -9.76
CA THR A 591 -30.56 -4.14 -10.79
C THR A 591 -31.77 -3.24 -10.53
N ILE A 592 -32.58 -3.51 -9.50
CA ILE A 592 -33.73 -2.69 -9.14
C ILE A 592 -33.28 -1.29 -8.71
N ASN A 593 -33.95 -0.27 -9.24
CA ASN A 593 -33.71 1.14 -8.91
C ASN A 593 -34.93 1.81 -8.24
N ARG A 594 -36.08 1.13 -8.27
CA ARG A 594 -37.35 1.65 -7.78
C ARG A 594 -38.26 0.52 -7.32
N LYS A 595 -38.76 0.62 -6.09
CA LYS A 595 -39.71 -0.32 -5.48
C LYS A 595 -40.95 0.42 -4.99
N GLU A 596 -42.13 -0.04 -5.38
CA GLU A 596 -43.42 0.51 -4.94
C GLU A 596 -44.06 -0.40 -3.89
N PHE A 597 -44.58 0.20 -2.82
CA PHE A 597 -45.35 -0.45 -1.76
C PHE A 597 -46.78 0.07 -1.82
N THR A 598 -47.67 -0.71 -2.42
CA THR A 598 -49.11 -0.41 -2.55
C THR A 598 -49.91 -1.13 -1.46
N GLY A 599 -51.20 -0.78 -1.29
CA GLY A 599 -52.03 -1.35 -0.22
C GLY A 599 -51.74 -0.75 1.16
N VAL A 600 -51.19 0.45 1.21
CA VAL A 600 -50.95 1.24 2.43
C VAL A 600 -52.16 2.12 2.76
N THR A 601 -52.37 2.42 4.04
CA THR A 601 -53.48 3.26 4.49
C THR A 601 -53.21 4.74 4.14
N PRO A 602 -54.16 5.45 3.49
CA PRO A 602 -53.99 6.88 3.17
C PRO A 602 -53.62 7.73 4.38
N GLY A 603 -52.70 8.68 4.20
CA GLY A 603 -52.28 9.61 5.26
C GLY A 603 -51.52 8.98 6.44
N THR A 604 -51.24 7.67 6.39
CA THR A 604 -50.52 6.96 7.45
C THR A 604 -49.01 7.01 7.17
N GLN A 605 -48.22 7.19 8.23
CA GLN A 605 -46.76 7.15 8.14
C GLN A 605 -46.24 5.72 8.12
N TYR A 606 -45.24 5.44 7.28
CA TYR A 606 -44.61 4.13 7.14
C TYR A 606 -43.09 4.24 7.18
N GLU A 607 -42.45 3.20 7.70
CA GLU A 607 -41.02 2.95 7.56
C GLU A 607 -40.80 1.82 6.54
N VAL A 608 -39.68 1.91 5.82
CA VAL A 608 -39.24 0.89 4.87
C VAL A 608 -37.90 0.33 5.32
N SER A 609 -37.77 -0.99 5.21
CA SER A 609 -36.59 -1.75 5.51
C SER A 609 -35.99 -2.30 4.23
N ILE A 610 -34.68 -2.10 4.04
CA ILE A 610 -33.92 -2.57 2.88
C ILE A 610 -32.73 -3.37 3.38
N ARG A 611 -32.54 -4.57 2.82
CA ARG A 611 -31.42 -5.49 3.13
C ARG A 611 -30.81 -6.02 1.86
N TYR A 612 -29.49 -6.13 1.82
CA TYR A 612 -28.80 -6.82 0.72
C TYR A 612 -28.62 -8.30 1.04
N ARG A 613 -28.63 -9.13 0.01
CA ARG A 613 -28.30 -10.55 0.10
C ARG A 613 -27.07 -10.83 -0.76
N VAL A 614 -26.12 -11.61 -0.23
CA VAL A 614 -24.92 -12.06 -0.95
C VAL A 614 -24.79 -13.56 -0.76
N ARG A 615 -24.85 -14.32 -1.85
CA ARG A 615 -24.68 -15.79 -1.86
C ARG A 615 -25.60 -16.49 -0.85
N GLY A 616 -26.85 -16.03 -0.77
CA GLY A 616 -27.86 -16.57 0.14
C GLY A 616 -27.81 -16.04 1.59
N VAL A 617 -26.80 -15.26 1.99
CA VAL A 617 -26.73 -14.64 3.31
C VAL A 617 -27.39 -13.27 3.29
N ILE A 618 -28.33 -13.03 4.22
CA ILE A 618 -29.07 -11.77 4.33
C ILE A 618 -28.34 -10.85 5.31
N GLY A 619 -28.08 -9.62 4.87
CA GLY A 619 -27.40 -8.61 5.65
C GLY A 619 -28.24 -7.84 6.65
N ASP A 620 -27.59 -6.91 7.31
CA ASP A 620 -28.20 -6.02 8.29
C ASP A 620 -29.24 -5.09 7.65
N ARG A 621 -30.24 -4.72 8.47
CA ARG A 621 -31.39 -3.92 8.06
C ARG A 621 -31.08 -2.43 8.04
N ARG A 622 -31.30 -1.77 6.89
CA ARG A 622 -31.42 -0.31 6.82
C ARG A 622 -32.90 0.07 6.95
N ILE A 623 -33.23 0.89 7.94
CA ILE A 623 -34.57 1.46 8.12
C ILE A 623 -34.56 2.90 7.61
N LEU A 624 -35.55 3.25 6.78
CA LEU A 624 -35.75 4.57 6.18
C LEU A 624 -37.19 5.04 6.43
N GLY A 625 -37.36 6.36 6.56
CA GLY A 625 -38.64 6.99 6.89
C GLY A 625 -38.62 7.68 8.27
N PRO A 626 -39.79 8.03 8.83
CA PRO A 626 -41.12 7.75 8.29
C PRO A 626 -41.48 8.59 7.05
N ALA A 627 -42.24 7.99 6.12
CA ALA A 627 -42.83 8.65 4.96
C ALA A 627 -44.36 8.54 5.00
N THR A 628 -45.07 9.62 4.67
CA THR A 628 -46.55 9.69 4.77
C THR A 628 -47.20 9.24 3.47
N ALA A 629 -47.98 8.17 3.48
CA ALA A 629 -48.68 7.66 2.31
C ALA A 629 -49.65 8.70 1.74
N GLY A 630 -49.77 8.75 0.41
CA GLY A 630 -50.64 9.70 -0.30
C GLY A 630 -52.14 9.50 -0.05
N SER A 631 -52.97 10.22 -0.80
CA SER A 631 -54.43 10.13 -0.71
C SER A 631 -54.99 8.98 -1.56
N PHE A 632 -56.14 8.45 -1.14
CA PHE A 632 -57.00 7.60 -1.95
C PHE A 632 -58.19 8.42 -2.47
N GLY A 633 -58.56 8.25 -3.74
CA GLY A 633 -59.71 8.93 -4.33
C GLY A 633 -60.12 8.33 -5.67
N ALA A 634 -61.42 8.35 -5.95
CA ALA A 634 -61.98 8.07 -7.27
C ALA A 634 -62.41 9.40 -7.90
N SER A 635 -62.06 9.64 -9.16
CA SER A 635 -62.51 10.85 -9.88
C SER A 635 -64.03 10.78 -10.13
N ARG A 636 -64.74 11.89 -9.87
CA ARG A 636 -66.18 12.06 -10.12
C ARG A 636 -66.39 12.95 -11.35
N ALA A 637 -67.48 12.71 -12.10
CA ALA A 637 -67.95 13.61 -13.18
C ALA A 637 -68.56 14.93 -12.62
N ALA A 638 -68.93 15.85 -13.50
CA ALA A 638 -69.56 17.12 -13.16
C ALA A 638 -70.82 16.94 -12.29
N TYR A 639 -71.01 17.85 -11.34
CA TYR A 639 -72.17 17.87 -10.46
C TYR A 639 -73.46 18.16 -11.24
N GLN A 640 -74.57 17.53 -10.87
CA GLN A 640 -75.88 17.82 -11.44
C GLN A 640 -76.70 18.74 -10.54
N ILE A 641 -77.48 19.64 -11.15
CA ILE A 641 -78.44 20.46 -10.40
C ILE A 641 -79.65 19.61 -10.03
N ILE A 642 -80.06 19.67 -8.76
CA ILE A 642 -81.32 19.07 -8.29
C ILE A 642 -82.46 19.97 -8.75
N GLY A 643 -83.14 19.60 -9.84
CA GLY A 643 -84.10 20.45 -10.56
C GLY A 643 -85.21 21.08 -9.69
N ALA A 644 -85.67 20.39 -8.65
CA ALA A 644 -86.72 20.90 -7.74
C ALA A 644 -86.26 22.08 -6.84
N THR A 645 -84.97 22.39 -6.82
CA THR A 645 -84.39 23.41 -5.93
C THR A 645 -84.03 24.70 -6.64
N GLN A 646 -84.27 24.78 -7.95
CA GLN A 646 -84.00 25.99 -8.72
C GLN A 646 -84.95 27.11 -8.32
N SER A 647 -84.42 28.29 -7.98
CA SER A 647 -85.22 29.47 -7.67
C SER A 647 -85.99 30.03 -8.88
N ILE A 648 -85.59 29.61 -10.09
CA ILE A 648 -86.25 29.90 -11.36
C ILE A 648 -86.36 28.59 -12.14
N ILE A 649 -87.56 28.24 -12.59
CA ILE A 649 -87.84 26.93 -13.23
C ILE A 649 -87.15 26.78 -14.59
N TYR A 650 -87.01 27.87 -15.36
CA TYR A 650 -86.37 27.88 -16.67
C TYR A 650 -85.37 29.03 -16.78
N PRO A 651 -84.18 28.92 -16.15
CA PRO A 651 -83.24 30.03 -16.07
C PRO A 651 -82.41 30.23 -17.34
N VAL A 652 -82.42 29.27 -18.27
CA VAL A 652 -81.64 29.28 -19.51
C VAL A 652 -82.58 29.38 -20.71
N THR A 653 -82.36 30.38 -21.56
CA THR A 653 -83.06 30.62 -22.82
C THR A 653 -82.06 30.67 -23.97
N SER A 654 -82.29 29.93 -25.06
CA SER A 654 -81.43 29.94 -26.24
C SER A 654 -82.03 30.70 -27.42
N PHE A 655 -81.15 31.31 -28.20
CA PHE A 655 -81.42 32.00 -29.46
C PHE A 655 -80.55 31.40 -30.57
N ASN A 656 -80.59 31.97 -31.77
CA ASN A 656 -79.86 31.42 -32.93
C ASN A 656 -78.33 31.45 -32.75
N THR A 657 -77.75 32.46 -32.11
CA THR A 657 -76.28 32.56 -31.90
C THR A 657 -75.88 32.91 -30.48
N SER A 658 -76.80 32.81 -29.52
CA SER A 658 -76.54 33.15 -28.13
C SER A 658 -77.42 32.38 -27.13
N ILE A 659 -76.94 32.27 -25.90
CA ILE A 659 -77.68 31.73 -24.75
C ILE A 659 -77.74 32.83 -23.69
N GLN A 660 -78.95 33.12 -23.18
CA GLN A 660 -79.16 33.99 -22.03
C GLN A 660 -79.49 33.17 -20.80
N ILE A 661 -78.85 33.53 -19.69
CA ILE A 661 -79.02 32.92 -18.38
C ILE A 661 -79.46 34.02 -17.42
N VAL A 662 -80.62 33.87 -16.81
CA VAL A 662 -81.06 34.75 -15.71
C VAL A 662 -80.45 34.27 -14.41
N ALA A 663 -80.17 35.19 -13.49
CA ALA A 663 -79.58 34.81 -12.21
C ALA A 663 -80.53 33.92 -11.40
N PHE A 664 -80.05 32.78 -10.89
CA PHE A 664 -80.85 31.84 -10.12
C PHE A 664 -80.00 31.12 -9.07
N GLU A 665 -80.63 30.50 -8.09
CA GLU A 665 -79.96 29.64 -7.12
C GLU A 665 -80.46 28.21 -7.24
N ALA A 666 -79.60 27.23 -7.02
CA ALA A 666 -80.01 25.83 -6.95
C ALA A 666 -79.10 25.01 -6.04
N ASN A 667 -79.62 23.90 -5.52
CA ASN A 667 -78.79 22.89 -4.87
C ASN A 667 -78.25 21.94 -5.94
N ILE A 668 -76.97 21.59 -5.80
CA ILE A 668 -76.36 20.51 -6.57
C ILE A 668 -76.46 19.19 -5.82
N ASP A 669 -76.27 18.08 -6.51
CA ASP A 669 -76.37 16.69 -6.03
C ASP A 669 -75.40 16.30 -4.88
N ASP A 670 -74.49 17.19 -4.47
CA ASP A 670 -73.70 17.05 -3.23
C ASP A 670 -74.25 17.85 -2.03
N GLY A 671 -75.41 18.50 -2.20
CA GLY A 671 -76.11 19.24 -1.17
C GLY A 671 -75.73 20.71 -1.04
N ARG A 672 -74.70 21.20 -1.75
CA ARG A 672 -74.34 22.64 -1.73
C ARG A 672 -75.37 23.48 -2.49
N ARG A 673 -75.72 24.63 -1.94
CA ARG A 673 -76.52 25.66 -2.62
C ARG A 673 -75.59 26.63 -3.34
N ILE A 674 -75.78 26.77 -4.65
CA ILE A 674 -74.95 27.60 -5.53
C ILE A 674 -75.79 28.72 -6.12
N SER A 675 -75.27 29.95 -6.11
CA SER A 675 -75.86 31.10 -6.79
C SER A 675 -75.19 31.28 -8.15
N PHE A 676 -76.00 31.21 -9.20
CA PHE A 676 -75.61 31.30 -10.60
C PHE A 676 -75.93 32.72 -11.11
N PRO A 677 -74.93 33.55 -11.49
CA PRO A 677 -75.16 34.92 -11.91
C PRO A 677 -75.81 35.01 -13.29
N SER A 678 -76.46 36.13 -13.61
CA SER A 678 -76.98 36.32 -14.97
C SER A 678 -75.83 36.44 -15.98
N ALA A 679 -75.95 35.82 -17.15
CA ALA A 679 -74.97 35.89 -18.21
C ALA A 679 -75.60 35.86 -19.61
N THR A 680 -74.93 36.47 -20.58
CA THR A 680 -75.22 36.30 -22.01
C THR A 680 -73.99 35.74 -22.68
N ILE A 681 -74.14 34.57 -23.29
CA ILE A 681 -73.08 33.86 -23.98
C ILE A 681 -73.36 34.01 -25.48
N SER A 682 -72.46 34.65 -26.20
CA SER A 682 -72.62 34.99 -27.62
C SER A 682 -71.56 34.32 -28.48
N GLY A 683 -71.74 34.36 -29.80
CA GLY A 683 -70.81 33.74 -30.75
C GLY A 683 -70.99 32.23 -30.92
N LEU A 684 -72.18 31.71 -30.60
CA LEU A 684 -72.51 30.30 -30.79
C LEU A 684 -72.99 30.04 -32.22
N THR A 685 -72.74 28.82 -32.70
CA THR A 685 -73.19 28.38 -34.02
C THR A 685 -74.69 28.10 -33.97
N ALA A 686 -75.44 28.55 -34.98
CA ALA A 686 -76.87 28.24 -35.11
C ALA A 686 -77.12 26.74 -35.32
N SER A 687 -78.32 26.28 -34.94
CA SER A 687 -78.75 24.87 -35.07
C SER A 687 -77.77 23.86 -34.46
N THR A 688 -77.14 24.18 -33.33
CA THR A 688 -76.11 23.35 -32.67
C THR A 688 -76.47 23.07 -31.21
N GLY A 689 -76.26 21.82 -30.77
CA GLY A 689 -76.42 21.42 -29.37
C GLY A 689 -75.20 21.77 -28.53
N TYR A 690 -75.42 22.27 -27.32
CA TYR A 690 -74.41 22.68 -26.36
C TYR A 690 -74.74 22.19 -24.95
N VAL A 691 -73.72 22.11 -24.11
CA VAL A 691 -73.84 21.91 -22.67
C VAL A 691 -73.33 23.16 -21.98
N VAL A 692 -74.21 23.77 -21.19
CA VAL A 692 -73.86 24.90 -20.34
C VAL A 692 -73.39 24.34 -19.02
N LEU A 693 -72.13 24.65 -18.68
CA LEU A 693 -71.47 24.25 -17.46
C LEU A 693 -71.18 25.50 -16.62
N TRP A 694 -71.15 25.32 -15.31
CA TRP A 694 -70.67 26.32 -14.36
C TRP A 694 -69.41 25.81 -13.68
N SER A 695 -68.30 26.52 -13.83
CA SER A 695 -67.07 26.16 -13.12
C SER A 695 -67.13 26.67 -11.68
N LEU A 696 -67.01 25.75 -10.72
CA LEU A 696 -66.91 26.08 -9.30
C LEU A 696 -65.60 26.79 -8.96
N ALA A 697 -64.53 26.53 -9.74
CA ALA A 697 -63.21 27.11 -9.52
C ALA A 697 -63.12 28.55 -10.03
N SER A 698 -63.53 28.79 -11.28
CA SER A 698 -63.45 30.13 -11.89
C SER A 698 -64.70 30.99 -11.69
N GLN A 699 -65.76 30.42 -11.13
CA GLN A 699 -67.07 31.08 -10.96
C GLN A 699 -67.57 31.72 -12.26
N SER A 700 -67.50 30.96 -13.36
CA SER A 700 -67.88 31.41 -14.70
C SER A 700 -68.60 30.31 -15.47
N TYR A 701 -69.43 30.72 -16.43
CA TYR A 701 -70.05 29.79 -17.37
C TYR A 701 -69.06 29.33 -18.44
N ILE A 702 -69.15 28.05 -18.77
CA ILE A 702 -68.44 27.41 -19.86
C ILE A 702 -69.49 26.79 -20.78
N VAL A 703 -69.35 26.96 -22.09
CA VAL A 703 -70.24 26.35 -23.08
C VAL A 703 -69.42 25.51 -24.02
N GLU A 704 -69.74 24.23 -24.07
CA GLU A 704 -69.03 23.24 -24.89
C GLU A 704 -70.03 22.43 -25.72
N LEU A 705 -69.53 21.78 -26.78
CA LEU A 705 -70.29 20.76 -27.47
C LEU A 705 -70.54 19.56 -26.52
N PRO A 706 -71.58 18.74 -26.72
CA PRO A 706 -71.87 17.56 -25.90
C PRO A 706 -70.74 16.54 -25.80
N SER A 707 -69.79 16.55 -26.74
CA SER A 707 -68.57 15.73 -26.71
C SER A 707 -67.39 16.36 -25.93
N GLY A 708 -67.60 17.54 -25.33
CA GLY A 708 -66.60 18.23 -24.52
C GLY A 708 -66.24 17.45 -23.26
N THR A 709 -65.00 17.59 -22.80
CA THR A 709 -64.52 16.91 -21.59
C THR A 709 -64.96 17.60 -20.30
N GLY A 710 -65.55 18.80 -20.37
CA GLY A 710 -66.00 19.55 -19.20
C GLY A 710 -67.01 18.81 -18.31
N ILE A 711 -67.80 17.88 -18.88
CA ILE A 711 -68.78 17.04 -18.16
C ILE A 711 -68.10 15.96 -17.30
N LEU A 712 -66.86 15.60 -17.61
CA LEU A 712 -66.08 14.61 -16.85
C LEU A 712 -65.32 15.22 -15.69
N SER A 713 -65.32 16.56 -15.56
CA SER A 713 -64.60 17.27 -14.51
C SER A 713 -65.49 17.50 -13.30
N SER A 714 -65.01 17.10 -12.12
CA SER A 714 -65.64 17.42 -10.83
C SER A 714 -65.60 18.91 -10.49
N ASP A 715 -64.89 19.76 -11.23
CA ASP A 715 -64.89 21.21 -10.98
C ASP A 715 -66.10 21.92 -11.60
N ASN A 716 -66.90 21.21 -12.39
CA ASN A 716 -68.02 21.77 -13.14
C ASN A 716 -69.37 21.29 -12.60
N VAL A 717 -70.38 22.13 -12.77
CA VAL A 717 -71.80 21.80 -12.57
C VAL A 717 -72.50 21.86 -13.91
N ILE A 718 -73.26 20.82 -14.27
CA ILE A 718 -74.11 20.84 -15.47
C ILE A 718 -75.32 21.72 -15.20
N VAL A 719 -75.36 22.86 -15.88
CA VAL A 719 -76.47 23.82 -15.76
C VAL A 719 -77.63 23.40 -16.65
N ARG A 720 -77.36 23.14 -17.95
CA ARG A 720 -78.38 22.66 -18.89
C ARG A 720 -77.76 22.15 -20.20
N TYR A 721 -78.41 21.17 -20.82
CA TYR A 721 -78.25 20.85 -22.24
C TYR A 721 -79.21 21.71 -23.06
N VAL A 722 -78.71 22.45 -24.04
CA VAL A 722 -79.51 23.39 -24.82
C VAL A 722 -79.05 23.44 -26.28
N SER A 723 -79.99 23.57 -27.20
CA SER A 723 -79.69 23.78 -28.63
C SER A 723 -79.98 25.21 -29.02
N THR A 724 -79.14 25.79 -29.87
CA THR A 724 -79.43 27.06 -30.57
C THR A 724 -80.41 26.80 -31.72
N SER A 725 -81.28 27.76 -32.00
CA SER A 725 -82.22 27.67 -33.14
C SER A 725 -81.52 27.99 -34.47
N ALA A 726 -82.14 27.62 -35.58
CA ALA A 726 -81.84 28.17 -36.90
C ALA A 726 -82.44 29.59 -37.05
N GLU A 727 -82.08 30.30 -38.11
CA GLU A 727 -82.59 31.67 -38.39
C GLU A 727 -84.12 31.74 -38.54
N ASP A 728 -84.76 30.63 -38.89
CA ASP A 728 -86.22 30.49 -39.02
C ASP A 728 -86.93 30.09 -37.70
N GLY A 729 -86.18 29.96 -36.60
CA GLY A 729 -86.70 29.57 -35.28
C GLY A 729 -86.87 28.07 -35.07
N THR A 730 -86.51 27.22 -36.05
CA THR A 730 -86.53 25.76 -35.89
C THR A 730 -85.32 25.27 -35.08
N TYR A 731 -85.46 24.18 -34.33
CA TYR A 731 -84.37 23.59 -33.54
C TYR A 731 -83.96 22.23 -34.12
N PRO A 732 -82.68 21.85 -34.06
CA PRO A 732 -82.21 20.54 -34.52
C PRO A 732 -82.85 19.41 -33.69
N SER A 733 -83.18 18.29 -34.32
CA SER A 733 -83.63 17.09 -33.61
C SER A 733 -82.54 16.58 -32.67
N SER A 734 -82.82 16.57 -31.37
CA SER A 734 -81.88 16.13 -30.32
C SER A 734 -81.37 14.71 -30.58
N PRO A 735 -80.05 14.44 -30.52
CA PRO A 735 -79.59 13.09 -30.22
C PRO A 735 -80.10 12.73 -28.80
N THR A 736 -80.58 11.50 -28.62
CA THR A 736 -81.05 10.98 -27.34
C THR A 736 -79.94 11.13 -26.28
N PRO A 737 -80.21 11.68 -25.09
CA PRO A 737 -79.21 11.77 -24.02
C PRO A 737 -78.69 10.37 -23.66
N PRO A 738 -77.40 10.22 -23.29
CA PRO A 738 -76.92 8.97 -22.71
C PRO A 738 -77.77 8.61 -21.49
N GLY A 739 -78.24 7.36 -21.41
CA GLY A 739 -79.26 6.92 -20.45
C GLY A 739 -79.00 7.38 -19.01
N GLY A 740 -79.96 8.11 -18.45
CA GLY A 740 -79.92 8.66 -17.10
C GLY A 740 -81.09 9.59 -16.80
N ASP A 741 -81.58 10.32 -17.80
CA ASP A 741 -82.82 11.08 -17.70
C ASP A 741 -84.03 10.15 -17.91
N GLY A 742 -84.40 9.49 -16.82
CA GLY A 742 -85.72 8.90 -16.68
C GLY A 742 -86.78 9.98 -16.79
N GLY A 743 -87.51 9.99 -17.91
CA GLY A 743 -88.74 10.74 -18.04
C GLY A 743 -89.66 10.44 -16.86
N GLY A 744 -89.96 11.47 -16.08
CA GLY A 744 -90.87 11.43 -14.96
C GLY A 744 -91.65 12.73 -14.93
N GLY A 745 -92.78 12.74 -15.62
CA GLY A 745 -93.75 13.83 -15.54
C GLY A 745 -94.21 14.07 -14.11
N TYR A 746 -94.62 15.31 -13.87
CA TYR A 746 -95.41 15.78 -12.74
C TYR A 746 -96.23 14.68 -12.04
N THR A 747 -95.90 14.33 -10.79
CA THR A 747 -96.86 14.03 -9.71
C THR A 747 -96.15 14.04 -8.35
N PRO A 748 -96.79 14.54 -7.29
CA PRO A 748 -96.19 14.66 -5.96
C PRO A 748 -96.29 13.32 -5.22
N ARG A 749 -95.19 12.88 -4.57
CA ARG A 749 -95.27 11.75 -3.64
C ARG A 749 -94.53 12.05 -2.35
N THR A 750 -95.34 12.01 -1.30
CA THR A 750 -95.07 12.06 0.14
C THR A 750 -93.83 11.28 0.59
N LEU A 751 -93.09 11.88 1.52
CA LEU A 751 -92.08 11.26 2.37
C LEU A 751 -92.65 10.09 3.17
N PRO A 752 -91.85 9.04 3.45
CA PRO A 752 -91.86 8.42 4.76
C PRO A 752 -90.49 8.51 5.45
N ASP A 753 -90.57 8.58 6.78
CA ASP A 753 -89.48 8.75 7.74
C ASP A 753 -88.38 7.67 7.68
N ALA A 754 -87.13 8.10 7.87
CA ALA A 754 -86.10 7.54 8.76
C ALA A 754 -84.83 8.41 8.70
#